data_AF-A0A4U7BHZ9-F1
#
_entry.id   AF-A0A4U7BHZ9-F1
#
_cell.length_a   1.000
_cell.length_b   1.000
_cell.length_c   1.000
_cell.angle_alpha   90.00
_cell.angle_beta   90.00
_cell.angle_gamma   90.00
#
_symmetry.space_group_name_H-M   'P 1'
#
loop_
_entity.id
_entity.type
_entity.pdbx_description
1 polymer ?
#
loop_
_entity_poly.entity_id
_entity_poly.type
_entity_poly.pdbx_seq_one_letter_code
_entity_poly.pdbx_strand_id
1 'polypeptide(L)'
;MQKKSFLKVKGVIPFLLVGFINAFVDLGHKIIIQNTIYKIYEDDTQLLLTAIVNALILLPFVLMLSPSGFLADKYPKNWIIKISAGFSMILTIIICACYYNGAFWTAFVFTFIMGIQAALYSPSKYGFIKELVGKEMLAIGNGAINAVSIVAILAGMSVFSLSFENLYQPINNTNPSEVLKQVAPLGFVLIGFSLLEFYLACRLPQLKNEDKNIKFSIQEYLSAKLLTKNLKLIFENKTIWLCIIGISVFWAISQLYLVTFPVFSKNELLIDNTFFVQISLGFSGIGVILGSLVAGKFSKNYIELGLIPFGALGIFIITLTIPYFTNLIFYSFLFFLFGFCGALFIIPLNSLMQFHARENELGKILAGNNFIQNITMLAFLVLATLFANFKLDVVYLFYFIMIVTFFGAIYVVLKLPFSLVRILLNMAFLGRYRLLVEGFENIPEKGGALLLGNHVSFIDWAIVQMAIPRKVYFVMERSIYSKWYIKFFLDKFGVIPVSSTGSKASLELIAQHIKNGDLVCLFPEGVLSRHGQLNEFKAGFEHVCSNLEENDGIILPFYIKGLWGSSFSRSDEEFSARNKTLSKRRIAIAFGKAMSLNSKRDEVKAKVFELSFMAWKSQCEAMHTIARVWISTAKRNLSNIAIIDTIAGAITYRKMLSLSLILSTFIRENTEKLNIRFERGSYAPKEECIGILLPASFASSLVNLSVLIAQKVVVNLNFTAGEKALKAAIENAQISQIYTSRKFLEKLENKGISLNFGENIHLIYMEDIVENFKKQKSKVIRTMIMVSILPSCILKAIFTPSKNNLAIAAILFSSGSEGAPKGVMLNNRNILSNIAQISDVLCTKNSDVMLSSLPPFHAFGLTVTTFLPLLEGIKSITFADPTDALGIAKAIAKNNVTIMCGTSTFLGIYARNKKLDALMFESLRIVVSGAEKLKNEVRTAFEMKFKKTIFEGYGATETTPVASVNLPNRFDVDYWLIHRASKEGSVGMPLPGTAIRIVDPNTYEILKTNEDGLILIGGHQVMVGYLNNKEKTDEVIKEIDGIRWYNTGDKGHLDEDGFLYIVDRYSRFAKIGGEMISLGTLEEEIAKFINTEVVKFCAIALEDEKKGEQIVLLVECNDEFFEGICEAIKSSNTPAIFKPSRYFKVEKIPVLGSGKVDLKGAKELAKDLV
;
A
#
# COMPACT_ATOMS: atom_id res chain seq x y z
N MET A 1 4.89 3.57 -12.24
CA MET A 1 3.93 3.41 -13.36
C MET A 1 2.76 2.54 -12.92
N GLN A 2 1.50 2.96 -13.10
CA GLN A 2 0.34 2.10 -12.80
C GLN A 2 0.28 0.93 -13.80
N LYS A 3 0.49 -0.31 -13.34
CA LYS A 3 0.38 -1.52 -14.18
C LYS A 3 -1.02 -1.58 -14.82
N LYS A 4 -1.09 -1.58 -16.16
CA LYS A 4 -2.34 -1.72 -16.92
C LYS A 4 -3.02 -3.05 -16.54
N SER A 5 -4.34 -3.03 -16.40
CA SER A 5 -5.12 -4.27 -16.21
C SER A 5 -4.94 -5.21 -17.41
N PHE A 6 -4.86 -6.53 -17.18
CA PHE A 6 -4.69 -7.56 -18.22
C PHE A 6 -5.66 -7.40 -19.40
N LEU A 7 -6.94 -7.13 -19.11
CA LEU A 7 -7.97 -6.93 -20.14
C LEU A 7 -7.81 -5.61 -20.91
N LYS A 8 -7.01 -4.66 -20.41
CA LYS A 8 -6.72 -3.38 -21.09
C LYS A 8 -5.51 -3.48 -22.04
N VAL A 9 -4.84 -4.63 -22.11
CA VAL A 9 -3.76 -4.86 -23.08
C VAL A 9 -4.36 -5.07 -24.47
N LYS A 10 -3.91 -4.27 -25.45
CA LYS A 10 -4.43 -4.30 -26.83
C LYS A 10 -4.17 -5.69 -27.44
N GLY A 11 -5.21 -6.35 -27.93
CA GLY A 11 -5.14 -7.68 -28.57
C GLY A 11 -5.52 -8.86 -27.68
N VAL A 12 -5.63 -8.69 -26.35
CA VAL A 12 -6.00 -9.80 -25.43
C VAL A 12 -7.41 -10.33 -25.66
N ILE A 13 -8.41 -9.46 -25.81
CA ILE A 13 -9.80 -9.89 -26.00
C ILE A 13 -9.97 -10.68 -27.31
N PRO A 14 -9.52 -10.18 -28.49
CA PRO A 14 -9.56 -10.96 -29.72
C PRO A 14 -8.82 -12.30 -29.60
N PHE A 15 -7.66 -12.32 -28.94
CA PHE A 15 -6.89 -13.56 -28.74
C PHE A 15 -7.64 -14.61 -27.92
N LEU A 16 -8.29 -14.21 -26.82
CA LEU A 16 -9.09 -15.13 -26.01
C LEU A 16 -10.30 -15.65 -26.80
N LEU A 17 -10.99 -14.80 -27.56
CA LEU A 17 -12.12 -15.22 -28.38
C LEU A 17 -11.72 -16.19 -29.50
N VAL A 18 -10.58 -15.97 -30.17
CA VAL A 18 -10.03 -16.94 -31.14
C VAL A 18 -9.75 -18.27 -30.46
N GLY A 19 -9.15 -18.26 -29.27
CA GLY A 19 -8.93 -19.47 -28.48
C GLY A 19 -10.21 -20.20 -28.06
N PHE A 20 -11.29 -19.47 -27.74
CA PHE A 20 -12.61 -20.03 -27.46
C PHE A 20 -13.18 -20.73 -28.69
N ILE A 21 -13.24 -20.00 -29.80
CA ILE A 21 -13.93 -20.45 -31.00
C ILE A 21 -13.22 -21.66 -31.61
N ASN A 22 -11.89 -21.65 -31.68
CA ASN A 22 -11.12 -22.79 -32.17
C ASN A 22 -11.46 -24.07 -31.38
N ALA A 23 -11.41 -24.01 -30.04
CA ALA A 23 -11.72 -25.18 -29.20
C ALA A 23 -13.20 -25.62 -29.32
N PHE A 24 -14.12 -24.66 -29.49
CA PHE A 24 -15.56 -24.94 -29.65
C PHE A 24 -15.86 -25.64 -30.99
N VAL A 25 -15.26 -25.17 -32.09
CA VAL A 25 -15.43 -25.74 -33.44
C VAL A 25 -14.80 -27.13 -33.55
N ASP A 26 -13.56 -27.28 -33.09
CA ASP A 26 -12.84 -28.57 -33.11
C ASP A 26 -13.62 -29.65 -32.35
N LEU A 27 -14.19 -29.28 -31.20
CA LEU A 27 -14.98 -30.21 -30.41
C LEU A 27 -16.37 -30.46 -31.00
N GLY A 28 -17.00 -29.46 -31.63
CA GLY A 28 -18.32 -29.62 -32.23
C GLY A 28 -18.37 -30.69 -33.31
N HIS A 29 -17.41 -30.67 -34.23
CA HIS A 29 -17.28 -31.73 -35.24
C HIS A 29 -17.06 -33.11 -34.59
N LYS A 30 -16.16 -33.18 -33.60
CA LYS A 30 -15.90 -34.42 -32.85
C LYS A 30 -17.17 -35.00 -32.24
N ILE A 31 -17.96 -34.18 -31.54
CA ILE A 31 -19.19 -34.63 -30.85
C ILE A 31 -20.19 -35.17 -31.86
N ILE A 32 -20.36 -34.51 -33.01
CA ILE A 32 -21.27 -34.98 -34.06
C ILE A 32 -20.85 -36.39 -34.52
N ILE A 33 -19.57 -36.61 -34.82
CA ILE A 33 -19.05 -37.92 -35.21
C ILE A 33 -19.21 -38.96 -34.08
N GLN A 34 -18.88 -38.60 -32.84
CA GLN A 34 -19.00 -39.50 -31.68
C GLN A 34 -20.46 -39.89 -31.40
N ASN A 35 -21.39 -38.94 -31.47
CA ASN A 35 -22.81 -39.21 -31.26
C ASN A 35 -23.39 -40.07 -32.41
N THR A 36 -22.95 -39.86 -33.66
CA THR A 36 -23.32 -40.74 -34.77
C THR A 36 -22.82 -42.16 -34.55
N ILE A 37 -21.60 -42.37 -34.07
CA ILE A 37 -21.08 -43.70 -33.74
C ILE A 37 -21.89 -44.33 -32.61
N TYR A 38 -22.17 -43.56 -31.56
CA TYR A 38 -22.92 -44.01 -30.37
C TYR A 38 -24.33 -44.49 -30.70
N LYS A 39 -25.02 -43.86 -31.65
CA LYS A 39 -26.42 -44.19 -31.99
C LYS A 39 -26.57 -45.41 -32.92
N ILE A 40 -25.49 -45.90 -33.51
CA ILE A 40 -25.56 -46.86 -34.63
C ILE A 40 -24.80 -48.15 -34.34
N TYR A 41 -23.66 -48.07 -33.66
CA TYR A 41 -22.85 -49.23 -33.33
C TYR A 41 -23.10 -49.63 -31.88
N GLU A 42 -23.25 -50.94 -31.64
CA GLU A 42 -23.37 -51.53 -30.30
C GLU A 42 -22.05 -52.25 -29.89
N ASP A 43 -21.93 -52.55 -28.59
CA ASP A 43 -20.87 -53.36 -27.97
C ASP A 43 -19.41 -52.93 -28.30
N ASP A 44 -18.55 -53.87 -28.70
CA ASP A 44 -17.10 -53.69 -28.84
C ASP A 44 -16.72 -52.76 -30.02
N THR A 45 -17.55 -52.70 -31.06
CA THR A 45 -17.29 -51.87 -32.25
C THR A 45 -17.42 -50.38 -31.93
N GLN A 46 -18.42 -50.03 -31.11
CA GLN A 46 -18.63 -48.67 -30.62
C GLN A 46 -17.45 -48.19 -29.76
N LEU A 47 -16.97 -49.05 -28.86
CA LEU A 47 -15.83 -48.77 -27.98
C LEU A 47 -14.55 -48.57 -28.79
N LEU A 48 -14.29 -49.44 -29.77
CA LEU A 48 -13.13 -49.35 -30.67
C LEU A 48 -13.17 -48.07 -31.52
N LEU A 49 -14.29 -47.77 -32.19
CA LEU A 49 -14.42 -46.57 -33.03
C LEU A 49 -14.31 -45.28 -32.20
N THR A 50 -14.85 -45.26 -30.99
CA THR A 50 -14.71 -44.11 -30.07
C THR A 50 -13.26 -43.91 -29.63
N ALA A 51 -12.53 -45.01 -29.35
CA ALA A 51 -11.09 -44.95 -29.06
C ALA A 51 -10.29 -44.44 -30.25
N ILE A 52 -10.62 -44.88 -31.47
CA ILE A 52 -9.99 -44.39 -32.72
C ILE A 52 -10.25 -42.90 -32.91
N VAL A 53 -11.48 -42.41 -32.72
CA VAL A 53 -11.77 -40.95 -32.82
C VAL A 53 -10.89 -40.14 -31.85
N ASN A 54 -10.73 -40.61 -30.61
CA ASN A 54 -9.84 -39.95 -29.65
C ASN A 54 -8.37 -40.02 -30.10
N ALA A 55 -7.91 -41.15 -30.65
CA ALA A 55 -6.56 -41.30 -31.18
C ALA A 55 -6.30 -40.39 -32.40
N LEU A 56 -7.27 -40.24 -33.31
CA LEU A 56 -7.17 -39.37 -34.50
C LEU A 56 -6.96 -37.89 -34.13
N ILE A 57 -7.38 -37.47 -32.93
CA ILE A 57 -7.17 -36.10 -32.44
C ILE A 57 -5.80 -35.92 -31.80
N LEU A 58 -5.30 -36.94 -31.08
CA LEU A 58 -4.02 -36.87 -30.36
C LEU A 58 -2.82 -37.15 -31.28
N LEU A 59 -2.96 -38.07 -32.23
CA LEU A 59 -1.88 -38.53 -33.12
C LEU A 59 -1.25 -37.39 -33.95
N PRO A 60 -2.00 -36.42 -34.51
CA PRO A 60 -1.40 -35.28 -35.20
C PRO A 60 -0.40 -34.48 -34.37
N PHE A 61 -0.63 -34.31 -33.06
CA PHE A 61 0.32 -33.61 -32.17
C PHE A 61 1.64 -34.38 -32.00
N VAL A 62 1.60 -35.71 -32.15
CA VAL A 62 2.81 -36.56 -32.14
C VAL A 62 3.57 -36.43 -33.46
N LEU A 63 2.85 -36.45 -34.59
CA LEU A 63 3.45 -36.41 -35.93
C LEU A 63 4.00 -35.02 -36.31
N MET A 64 3.37 -33.95 -35.81
CA MET A 64 3.65 -32.57 -36.22
C MET A 64 4.63 -31.81 -35.31
N LEU A 65 5.34 -32.46 -34.37
CA LEU A 65 6.30 -31.78 -33.47
C LEU A 65 7.27 -30.85 -34.23
N SER A 66 8.02 -31.42 -35.18
CA SER A 66 9.10 -30.68 -35.84
C SER A 66 8.60 -29.60 -36.80
N PRO A 67 7.57 -29.84 -37.64
CA PRO A 67 6.98 -28.79 -38.48
C PRO A 67 6.32 -27.66 -37.66
N SER A 68 5.52 -28.01 -36.65
CA SER A 68 4.81 -27.00 -35.83
C SER A 68 5.77 -26.12 -35.02
N GLY A 69 6.78 -26.72 -34.40
CA GLY A 69 7.81 -25.99 -33.65
C GLY A 69 8.65 -25.08 -34.54
N PHE A 70 9.03 -25.55 -35.74
CA PHE A 70 9.74 -24.72 -36.72
C PHE A 70 8.91 -23.52 -37.17
N LEU A 71 7.64 -23.74 -37.57
CA LEU A 71 6.78 -22.66 -38.04
C LEU A 71 6.61 -21.59 -36.94
N ALA A 72 6.34 -22.02 -35.70
CA ALA A 72 6.11 -21.13 -34.56
C ALA A 72 7.33 -20.29 -34.13
N ASP A 73 8.55 -20.78 -34.37
CA ASP A 73 9.78 -20.01 -34.11
C ASP A 73 10.19 -19.13 -35.30
N LYS A 74 9.92 -19.55 -36.53
CA LYS A 74 10.33 -18.82 -37.74
C LYS A 74 9.41 -17.64 -38.05
N TYR A 75 8.10 -17.88 -38.11
CA TYR A 75 7.13 -16.88 -38.56
C TYR A 75 6.47 -16.17 -37.37
N PRO A 76 5.97 -14.93 -37.55
CA PRO A 76 5.19 -14.25 -36.52
C PRO A 76 4.00 -15.10 -36.05
N LYS A 77 3.84 -15.28 -34.74
CA LYS A 77 2.83 -16.20 -34.19
C LYS A 77 1.39 -15.80 -34.54
N ASN A 78 1.09 -14.51 -34.64
CA ASN A 78 -0.21 -14.01 -35.08
C ASN A 78 -0.52 -14.42 -36.54
N TRP A 79 0.50 -14.48 -37.40
CA TRP A 79 0.36 -14.90 -38.78
C TRP A 79 0.01 -16.39 -38.89
N ILE A 80 0.65 -17.23 -38.08
CA ILE A 80 0.34 -18.67 -38.01
C ILE A 80 -1.08 -18.87 -37.49
N ILE A 81 -1.47 -18.16 -36.42
CA ILE A 81 -2.84 -18.19 -35.89
C ILE A 81 -3.86 -17.82 -36.98
N LYS A 82 -3.59 -16.75 -37.76
CA LYS A 82 -4.45 -16.32 -38.87
C LYS A 82 -4.59 -17.39 -39.96
N ILE A 83 -3.49 -18.03 -40.36
CA ILE A 83 -3.51 -19.08 -41.39
C ILE A 83 -4.23 -20.32 -40.88
N SER A 84 -3.96 -20.74 -39.64
CA SER A 84 -4.64 -21.87 -39.01
C SER A 84 -6.16 -21.64 -38.92
N ALA A 85 -6.60 -20.43 -38.60
CA ALA A 85 -8.03 -20.07 -38.59
C ALA A 85 -8.66 -20.10 -40.00
N GLY A 86 -7.94 -19.59 -41.01
CA GLY A 86 -8.38 -19.65 -42.41
C GLY A 86 -8.48 -21.09 -42.94
N PHE A 87 -7.54 -21.95 -42.55
CA PHE A 87 -7.59 -23.38 -42.86
C PHE A 87 -8.75 -24.08 -42.15
N SER A 88 -9.00 -23.78 -40.87
CA SER A 88 -10.18 -24.28 -40.13
C SER A 88 -11.50 -23.91 -40.82
N MET A 89 -11.62 -22.67 -41.31
CA MET A 89 -12.78 -22.22 -42.08
C MET A 89 -13.01 -23.06 -43.34
N ILE A 90 -11.96 -23.33 -44.12
CA ILE A 90 -12.07 -24.18 -45.32
C ILE A 90 -12.47 -25.62 -44.94
N LEU A 91 -11.88 -26.18 -43.89
CA LEU A 91 -12.21 -27.53 -43.41
C LEU A 91 -13.67 -27.63 -42.98
N THR A 92 -14.21 -26.66 -42.23
CA THR A 92 -15.62 -26.70 -41.80
C THR A 92 -16.60 -26.63 -42.97
N ILE A 93 -16.26 -25.93 -44.06
CA ILE A 93 -17.06 -25.91 -45.30
C ILE A 93 -17.09 -27.32 -45.93
N ILE A 94 -15.92 -27.97 -46.03
CA ILE A 94 -15.83 -29.33 -46.58
C ILE A 94 -16.56 -30.34 -45.69
N ILE A 95 -16.42 -30.23 -44.37
CA ILE A 95 -17.13 -31.07 -43.39
C ILE A 95 -18.64 -30.89 -43.53
N CYS A 96 -19.13 -29.65 -43.65
CA CYS A 96 -20.54 -29.38 -43.87
C CYS A 96 -21.05 -30.02 -45.16
N ALA A 97 -20.28 -29.93 -46.26
CA ALA A 97 -20.60 -30.62 -47.51
C ALA A 97 -20.63 -32.15 -47.34
N CYS A 98 -19.74 -32.72 -46.53
CA CYS A 98 -19.77 -34.16 -46.20
C CYS A 98 -21.04 -34.53 -45.43
N TYR A 99 -21.52 -33.68 -44.53
CA TYR A 99 -22.73 -33.92 -43.77
C TYR A 99 -23.97 -33.99 -44.67
N TYR A 100 -24.14 -33.04 -45.60
CA TYR A 100 -25.26 -33.04 -46.55
C TYR A 100 -25.21 -34.21 -47.54
N ASN A 101 -24.02 -34.66 -47.92
CA ASN A 101 -23.85 -35.83 -48.79
C ASN A 101 -23.98 -37.18 -48.03
N GLY A 102 -24.05 -37.16 -46.69
CA GLY A 102 -24.03 -38.37 -45.86
C GLY A 102 -22.70 -39.12 -45.89
N ALA A 103 -21.60 -38.46 -46.25
CA ALA A 103 -20.28 -39.07 -46.38
C ALA A 103 -19.59 -39.24 -45.01
N PHE A 104 -20.09 -40.15 -44.18
CA PHE A 104 -19.63 -40.34 -42.80
C PHE A 104 -18.14 -40.66 -42.69
N TRP A 105 -17.63 -41.64 -43.44
CA TRP A 105 -16.20 -42.01 -43.37
C TRP A 105 -15.27 -40.89 -43.83
N THR A 106 -15.70 -40.08 -44.80
CA THR A 106 -14.97 -38.89 -45.21
C THR A 106 -14.94 -37.86 -44.07
N ALA A 107 -16.09 -37.57 -43.45
CA ALA A 107 -16.16 -36.68 -42.28
C ALA A 107 -15.34 -37.21 -41.09
N PHE A 108 -15.30 -38.52 -40.89
CA PHE A 108 -14.47 -39.19 -39.87
C PHE A 108 -12.97 -38.97 -40.10
N VAL A 109 -12.49 -39.06 -41.35
CA VAL A 109 -11.09 -38.74 -41.70
C VAL A 109 -10.79 -37.26 -41.47
N PHE A 110 -11.74 -36.36 -41.72
CA PHE A 110 -11.57 -34.93 -41.46
C PHE A 110 -11.33 -34.60 -39.97
N THR A 111 -11.70 -35.49 -39.04
CA THR A 111 -11.30 -35.36 -37.62
C THR A 111 -9.78 -35.37 -37.44
N PHE A 112 -9.05 -36.20 -38.21
CA PHE A 112 -7.58 -36.21 -38.19
C PHE A 112 -6.98 -34.95 -38.81
N ILE A 113 -7.57 -34.46 -39.91
CA ILE A 113 -7.11 -33.24 -40.60
C ILE A 113 -7.33 -32.00 -39.72
N MET A 114 -8.44 -31.92 -39.00
CA MET A 114 -8.64 -30.89 -37.97
C MET A 114 -7.61 -31.02 -36.83
N GLY A 115 -7.27 -32.23 -36.41
CA GLY A 115 -6.20 -32.45 -35.44
C GLY A 115 -4.83 -31.96 -35.93
N ILE A 116 -4.51 -32.08 -37.23
CA ILE A 116 -3.30 -31.49 -37.84
C ILE A 116 -3.32 -29.97 -37.72
N GLN A 117 -4.45 -29.34 -38.05
CA GLN A 117 -4.63 -27.89 -37.90
C GLN A 117 -4.38 -27.44 -36.46
N ALA A 118 -4.96 -28.15 -35.48
CA ALA A 118 -4.82 -27.85 -34.06
C ALA A 118 -3.36 -28.03 -33.58
N ALA A 119 -2.65 -29.04 -34.09
CA ALA A 119 -1.24 -29.29 -33.80
C ALA A 119 -0.32 -28.16 -34.31
N LEU A 120 -0.61 -27.58 -35.47
CA LEU A 120 0.12 -26.41 -36.00
C LEU A 120 -0.21 -25.12 -35.24
N TYR A 121 -1.46 -24.97 -34.81
CA TYR A 121 -1.95 -23.79 -34.08
C TYR A 121 -1.41 -23.71 -32.64
N SER A 122 -1.32 -24.84 -31.93
CA SER A 122 -1.07 -24.89 -30.48
C SER A 122 0.23 -24.22 -30.00
N PRO A 123 1.42 -24.48 -30.60
CA PRO A 123 2.66 -23.81 -30.19
C PRO A 123 2.61 -22.29 -30.37
N SER A 124 1.97 -21.81 -31.44
CA SER A 124 1.76 -20.39 -31.72
C SER A 124 0.80 -19.76 -30.73
N LYS A 125 -0.31 -20.44 -30.38
CA LYS A 125 -1.27 -20.00 -29.35
C LYS A 125 -0.58 -19.75 -28.02
N TYR A 126 0.10 -20.75 -27.46
CA TYR A 126 0.75 -20.61 -26.15
C TYR A 126 1.97 -19.69 -26.20
N GLY A 127 2.70 -19.67 -27.32
CA GLY A 127 3.85 -18.80 -27.50
C GLY A 127 3.48 -17.31 -27.65
N PHE A 128 2.29 -16.99 -28.15
CA PHE A 128 1.81 -15.62 -28.35
C PHE A 128 1.44 -14.95 -27.02
N ILE A 129 1.11 -15.72 -25.98
CA ILE A 129 0.85 -15.20 -24.63
C ILE A 129 2.05 -14.37 -24.13
N LYS A 130 3.25 -14.95 -24.21
CA LYS A 130 4.49 -14.28 -23.79
C LYS A 130 4.76 -12.99 -24.55
N GLU A 131 4.43 -12.95 -25.83
CA GLU A 131 4.57 -11.75 -26.66
C GLU A 131 3.55 -10.67 -26.30
N LEU A 132 2.30 -11.06 -26.06
CA LEU A 132 1.19 -10.14 -25.84
C LEU A 132 1.21 -9.49 -24.45
N VAL A 133 1.54 -10.23 -23.41
CA VAL A 133 1.45 -9.76 -22.02
C VAL A 133 2.79 -9.68 -21.28
N GLY A 134 3.89 -10.09 -21.92
CA GLY A 134 5.23 -10.08 -21.33
C GLY A 134 5.45 -11.15 -20.26
N LYS A 135 6.67 -11.20 -19.70
CA LYS A 135 7.06 -12.19 -18.69
C LYS A 135 6.28 -12.06 -17.37
N GLU A 136 5.88 -10.84 -17.01
CA GLU A 136 5.22 -10.54 -15.72
C GLU A 136 3.81 -11.12 -15.60
N MET A 137 3.06 -11.19 -16.71
CA MET A 137 1.65 -11.61 -16.72
C MET A 137 1.43 -13.01 -17.33
N LEU A 138 2.50 -13.81 -17.48
CA LEU A 138 2.44 -15.15 -18.08
C LEU A 138 1.41 -16.07 -17.41
N ALA A 139 1.37 -16.09 -16.08
CA ALA A 139 0.43 -16.95 -15.34
C ALA A 139 -1.03 -16.52 -15.53
N ILE A 140 -1.29 -15.21 -15.60
CA ILE A 140 -2.63 -14.67 -15.89
C ILE A 140 -3.04 -15.03 -17.32
N GLY A 141 -2.13 -14.86 -18.28
CA GLY A 141 -2.38 -15.20 -19.69
C GLY A 141 -2.66 -16.69 -19.90
N ASN A 142 -1.83 -17.56 -19.32
CA ASN A 142 -2.04 -19.01 -19.35
C ASN A 142 -3.34 -19.42 -18.62
N GLY A 143 -3.64 -18.80 -17.48
CA GLY A 143 -4.90 -19.05 -16.76
C GLY A 143 -6.12 -18.65 -17.58
N ALA A 144 -6.08 -17.49 -18.23
CA ALA A 144 -7.19 -16.99 -19.05
C ALA A 144 -7.44 -17.87 -20.28
N ILE A 145 -6.40 -18.23 -21.05
CA ILE A 145 -6.58 -19.07 -22.24
C ILE A 145 -7.09 -20.46 -21.84
N ASN A 146 -6.59 -21.04 -20.74
CA ASN A 146 -7.01 -22.36 -20.27
C ASN A 146 -8.47 -22.36 -19.81
N ALA A 147 -8.87 -21.36 -19.01
CA ALA A 147 -10.26 -21.21 -18.58
C ALA A 147 -11.19 -21.05 -19.80
N VAL A 148 -10.81 -20.23 -20.78
CA VAL A 148 -11.59 -20.02 -21.99
C VAL A 148 -11.72 -21.29 -22.83
N SER A 149 -10.63 -22.05 -23.01
CA SER A 149 -10.68 -23.34 -23.72
C SER A 149 -11.57 -24.36 -23.00
N ILE A 150 -11.56 -24.41 -21.66
CA ILE A 150 -12.45 -25.31 -20.90
C ILE A 150 -13.92 -24.89 -21.04
N VAL A 151 -14.23 -23.58 -20.96
CA VAL A 151 -15.60 -23.08 -21.20
C VAL A 151 -16.04 -23.43 -22.61
N ALA A 152 -15.16 -23.29 -23.61
CA ALA A 152 -15.45 -23.69 -24.98
C ALA A 152 -15.74 -25.18 -25.11
N ILE A 153 -14.97 -26.03 -24.42
CA ILE A 153 -15.15 -27.48 -24.43
C ILE A 153 -16.51 -27.85 -23.82
N LEU A 154 -16.83 -27.33 -22.63
CA LEU A 154 -18.11 -27.61 -21.97
C LEU A 154 -19.30 -27.08 -22.78
N ALA A 155 -19.19 -25.86 -23.31
CA ALA A 155 -20.23 -25.27 -24.16
C ALA A 155 -20.41 -26.07 -25.45
N GLY A 156 -19.30 -26.52 -26.08
CA GLY A 156 -19.34 -27.36 -27.28
C GLY A 156 -20.05 -28.69 -27.02
N MET A 157 -19.69 -29.37 -25.91
CA MET A 157 -20.37 -30.59 -25.45
C MET A 157 -21.88 -30.40 -25.33
N SER A 158 -22.32 -29.36 -24.61
CA SER A 158 -23.74 -29.11 -24.42
C SER A 158 -24.45 -28.71 -25.72
N VAL A 159 -23.93 -27.72 -26.46
CA VAL A 159 -24.60 -27.15 -27.63
C VAL A 159 -24.70 -28.19 -28.75
N PHE A 160 -23.61 -28.85 -29.12
CA PHE A 160 -23.64 -29.81 -30.22
C PHE A 160 -24.35 -31.10 -29.84
N SER A 161 -24.25 -31.58 -28.61
CA SER A 161 -25.00 -32.79 -28.19
C SER A 161 -26.50 -32.53 -28.09
N LEU A 162 -26.95 -31.40 -27.50
CA LEU A 162 -28.38 -31.07 -27.43
C LEU A 162 -28.97 -30.80 -28.82
N SER A 163 -28.25 -30.07 -29.66
CA SER A 163 -28.71 -29.78 -31.03
C SER A 163 -28.74 -31.05 -31.89
N PHE A 164 -27.81 -31.98 -31.67
CA PHE A 164 -27.82 -33.30 -32.31
C PHE A 164 -29.09 -34.07 -31.93
N GLU A 165 -29.40 -34.20 -30.64
CA GLU A 165 -30.59 -34.93 -30.16
C GLU A 165 -31.90 -34.29 -30.65
N ASN A 166 -31.98 -32.95 -30.71
CA ASN A 166 -33.17 -32.24 -31.20
C ASN A 166 -33.41 -32.44 -32.71
N LEU A 167 -32.35 -32.63 -33.50
CA LEU A 167 -32.44 -32.85 -34.95
C LEU A 167 -32.56 -34.33 -35.31
N TYR A 168 -32.12 -35.22 -34.42
CA TYR A 168 -32.15 -36.66 -34.62
C TYR A 168 -33.57 -37.21 -34.48
N GLN A 169 -34.06 -37.93 -35.49
CA GLN A 169 -35.33 -38.65 -35.43
C GLN A 169 -35.10 -40.17 -35.48
N PRO A 170 -35.58 -40.93 -34.49
CA PRO A 170 -35.45 -42.39 -34.47
C PRO A 170 -36.45 -43.02 -35.46
N ILE A 171 -36.03 -43.20 -36.72
CA ILE A 171 -36.77 -43.95 -37.73
C ILE A 171 -35.78 -44.96 -38.32
N ASN A 172 -36.00 -46.27 -38.19
CA ASN A 172 -35.33 -47.41 -38.87
C ASN A 172 -33.87 -47.24 -39.38
N ASN A 173 -33.04 -46.41 -38.74
CA ASN A 173 -31.75 -45.98 -39.26
C ASN A 173 -30.69 -47.02 -38.88
N THR A 174 -30.27 -47.83 -39.86
CA THR A 174 -29.17 -48.81 -39.70
C THR A 174 -27.83 -48.29 -40.23
N ASN A 175 -27.74 -47.06 -40.75
CA ASN A 175 -26.56 -46.55 -41.46
C ASN A 175 -26.09 -45.15 -40.99
N PRO A 176 -24.78 -44.93 -40.71
CA PRO A 176 -24.19 -43.63 -40.34
C PRO A 176 -24.45 -42.49 -41.32
N SER A 177 -24.67 -42.81 -42.59
CA SER A 177 -24.87 -41.83 -43.65
C SER A 177 -26.19 -41.06 -43.51
N GLU A 178 -27.25 -41.72 -43.02
CA GLU A 178 -28.58 -41.12 -42.88
C GLU A 178 -28.66 -40.24 -41.62
N VAL A 179 -28.07 -40.71 -40.52
CA VAL A 179 -27.96 -39.93 -39.27
C VAL A 179 -27.19 -38.63 -39.52
N LEU A 180 -26.11 -38.69 -40.31
CA LEU A 180 -25.31 -37.50 -40.63
C LEU A 180 -26.07 -36.46 -41.47
N LYS A 181 -26.95 -36.91 -42.37
CA LYS A 181 -27.81 -36.01 -43.18
C LYS A 181 -28.86 -35.30 -42.32
N GLN A 182 -29.43 -35.97 -41.32
CA GLN A 182 -30.40 -35.35 -40.41
C GLN A 182 -29.77 -34.21 -39.60
N VAL A 183 -28.53 -34.39 -39.14
CA VAL A 183 -27.81 -33.40 -38.33
C VAL A 183 -26.96 -32.41 -39.15
N ALA A 184 -27.06 -32.45 -40.48
CA ALA A 184 -26.31 -31.59 -41.39
C ALA A 184 -26.43 -30.07 -41.13
N PRO A 185 -27.56 -29.51 -40.63
CA PRO A 185 -27.65 -28.11 -40.27
C PRO A 185 -26.59 -27.64 -39.26
N LEU A 186 -26.06 -28.54 -38.41
CA LEU A 186 -24.98 -28.21 -37.47
C LEU A 186 -23.67 -27.84 -38.17
N GLY A 187 -23.48 -28.28 -39.43
CA GLY A 187 -22.35 -27.88 -40.26
C GLY A 187 -22.31 -26.36 -40.51
N PHE A 188 -23.47 -25.71 -40.67
CA PHE A 188 -23.54 -24.25 -40.82
C PHE A 188 -23.16 -23.50 -39.54
N VAL A 189 -23.43 -24.09 -38.37
CA VAL A 189 -22.99 -23.53 -37.08
C VAL A 189 -21.46 -23.54 -37.01
N LEU A 190 -20.82 -24.64 -37.42
CA LEU A 190 -19.35 -24.73 -37.48
C LEU A 190 -18.74 -23.69 -38.45
N ILE A 191 -19.35 -23.50 -39.62
CA ILE A 191 -18.92 -22.48 -40.59
C ILE A 191 -19.05 -21.06 -39.99
N GLY A 192 -20.19 -20.74 -39.38
CA GLY A 192 -20.43 -19.41 -38.81
C GLY A 192 -19.39 -19.05 -37.74
N PHE A 193 -19.07 -19.99 -36.86
CA PHE A 193 -18.04 -19.80 -35.84
C PHE A 193 -16.62 -19.71 -36.45
N SER A 194 -16.25 -20.58 -37.41
CA SER A 194 -14.92 -20.51 -38.05
C SER A 194 -14.70 -19.22 -38.87
N LEU A 195 -15.74 -18.66 -39.49
CA LEU A 195 -15.70 -17.34 -40.13
C LEU A 195 -15.39 -16.23 -39.11
N LEU A 196 -16.07 -16.28 -37.96
CA LEU A 196 -15.82 -15.36 -36.85
C LEU A 196 -14.40 -15.52 -36.29
N GLU A 197 -13.90 -16.75 -36.16
CA GLU A 197 -12.52 -17.05 -35.76
C GLU A 197 -11.51 -16.37 -36.69
N PHE A 198 -11.67 -16.56 -38.01
CA PHE A 198 -10.77 -15.97 -39.00
C PHE A 198 -10.80 -14.44 -38.97
N TYR A 199 -11.98 -13.85 -38.85
CA TYR A 199 -12.14 -12.41 -38.73
C TYR A 199 -11.44 -11.84 -37.48
N LEU A 200 -11.59 -12.49 -36.33
CA LEU A 200 -10.94 -12.07 -35.09
C LEU A 200 -9.42 -12.31 -35.12
N ALA A 201 -8.96 -13.40 -35.73
CA ALA A 201 -7.54 -13.68 -35.93
C ALA A 201 -6.86 -12.60 -36.79
N CYS A 202 -7.56 -12.06 -37.79
CA CYS A 202 -7.06 -10.93 -38.59
C CYS A 202 -6.88 -9.62 -37.80
N ARG A 203 -7.50 -9.49 -36.63
CA ARG A 203 -7.37 -8.32 -35.74
C ARG A 203 -6.24 -8.45 -34.72
N LEU A 204 -5.50 -9.57 -34.71
CA LEU A 204 -4.39 -9.77 -33.78
C LEU A 204 -3.17 -8.92 -34.18
N PRO A 205 -2.55 -8.19 -33.23
CA PRO A 205 -1.38 -7.36 -33.52
C PRO A 205 -0.18 -8.23 -33.89
N GLN A 206 0.61 -7.76 -34.84
CA GLN A 206 1.95 -8.29 -35.09
C GLN A 206 2.93 -7.65 -34.11
N LEU A 207 3.58 -8.46 -33.28
CA LEU A 207 4.50 -8.00 -32.24
C LEU A 207 5.97 -8.29 -32.58
N LYS A 208 6.22 -9.26 -33.47
CA LYS A 208 7.55 -9.67 -33.92
C LYS A 208 7.58 -9.85 -35.43
N ASN A 209 8.78 -9.83 -35.99
CA ASN A 209 9.07 -10.08 -37.40
C ASN A 209 9.60 -11.50 -37.59
N GLU A 210 9.59 -11.97 -38.84
CA GLU A 210 10.12 -13.28 -39.24
C GLU A 210 11.63 -13.40 -38.95
N ASP A 211 12.05 -14.54 -38.39
CA ASP A 211 13.46 -14.86 -38.19
C ASP A 211 14.04 -15.56 -39.43
N LYS A 212 14.83 -14.82 -40.21
CA LYS A 212 15.45 -15.30 -41.46
C LYS A 212 16.56 -16.34 -41.23
N ASN A 213 17.05 -16.50 -40.01
CA ASN A 213 18.17 -17.41 -39.71
C ASN A 213 17.73 -18.86 -39.52
N ILE A 214 16.43 -19.12 -39.32
CA ILE A 214 15.91 -20.46 -39.08
C ILE A 214 15.54 -21.14 -40.42
N LYS A 215 16.25 -22.22 -40.77
CA LYS A 215 15.99 -23.03 -41.98
C LYS A 215 15.39 -24.39 -41.62
N PHE A 216 14.44 -24.87 -42.43
CA PHE A 216 13.88 -26.21 -42.31
C PHE A 216 14.62 -27.17 -43.21
N SER A 217 15.18 -28.25 -42.67
CA SER A 217 15.81 -29.31 -43.46
C SER A 217 14.87 -30.49 -43.61
N ILE A 218 14.36 -30.70 -44.83
CA ILE A 218 13.50 -31.84 -45.17
C ILE A 218 14.25 -33.16 -44.99
N GLN A 219 15.55 -33.18 -45.31
CA GLN A 219 16.39 -34.36 -45.18
C GLN A 219 16.62 -34.75 -43.70
N GLU A 220 16.76 -33.78 -42.80
CA GLU A 220 16.86 -34.03 -41.36
C GLU A 220 15.50 -34.39 -40.71
N TYR A 221 14.39 -33.93 -41.30
CA TYR A 221 13.04 -34.30 -40.87
C TYR A 221 12.73 -35.76 -41.21
N LEU A 222 12.97 -36.20 -42.46
CA LEU A 222 12.73 -37.57 -42.89
C LEU A 222 13.64 -38.60 -42.18
N SER A 223 14.86 -38.20 -41.80
CA SER A 223 15.80 -39.05 -41.04
C SER A 223 15.60 -39.03 -39.51
N ALA A 224 14.53 -38.39 -39.01
CA ALA A 224 14.26 -38.18 -37.58
C ALA A 224 15.36 -37.45 -36.78
N LYS A 225 16.41 -36.95 -37.44
CA LYS A 225 17.49 -36.17 -36.83
C LYS A 225 16.99 -34.82 -36.29
N LEU A 226 15.99 -34.23 -36.93
CA LEU A 226 15.37 -32.99 -36.46
C LEU A 226 14.55 -33.21 -35.18
N LEU A 227 13.89 -34.36 -35.04
CA LEU A 227 13.15 -34.75 -33.84
C LEU A 227 14.09 -34.90 -32.64
N THR A 228 15.20 -35.63 -32.81
CA THR A 228 16.21 -35.81 -31.75
C THR A 228 16.85 -34.47 -31.34
N LYS A 229 17.14 -33.58 -32.29
CA LYS A 229 17.64 -32.23 -32.00
C LYS A 229 16.64 -31.39 -31.19
N ASN A 230 15.36 -31.42 -31.55
CA ASN A 230 14.31 -30.68 -30.83
C ASN A 230 14.10 -31.23 -29.41
N LEU A 231 14.13 -32.56 -29.24
CA LEU A 231 14.03 -33.19 -27.92
C LEU A 231 15.26 -32.90 -27.04
N LYS A 232 16.46 -32.79 -27.64
CA LYS A 232 17.68 -32.44 -26.90
C LYS A 232 17.55 -31.08 -26.19
N LEU A 233 16.97 -30.07 -26.86
CA LEU A 233 16.71 -28.75 -26.27
C LEU A 233 15.86 -28.82 -25.00
N ILE A 234 14.93 -29.77 -24.95
CA ILE A 234 14.06 -30.01 -23.79
C ILE A 234 14.82 -30.69 -22.66
N PHE A 235 15.61 -31.72 -22.98
CA PHE A 235 16.35 -32.49 -21.97
C PHE A 235 17.53 -31.72 -21.36
N GLU A 236 18.14 -30.79 -22.10
CA GLU A 236 19.24 -29.96 -21.60
C GLU A 236 18.80 -29.00 -20.48
N ASN A 237 17.56 -28.50 -20.52
CA ASN A 237 17.04 -27.63 -19.48
C ASN A 237 16.20 -28.42 -18.46
N LYS A 238 16.81 -28.75 -17.33
CA LYS A 238 16.19 -29.52 -16.24
C LYS A 238 14.84 -28.94 -15.77
N THR A 239 14.69 -27.61 -15.72
CA THR A 239 13.44 -26.98 -15.30
C THR A 239 12.33 -27.23 -16.33
N ILE A 240 12.63 -27.05 -17.61
CA ILE A 240 11.68 -27.29 -18.71
C ILE A 240 11.25 -28.77 -18.74
N TRP A 241 12.21 -29.69 -18.65
CA TRP A 241 11.93 -31.12 -18.62
C TRP A 241 10.99 -31.52 -17.47
N LEU A 242 11.25 -31.03 -16.26
CA LEU A 242 10.39 -31.31 -15.10
C LEU A 242 8.99 -30.72 -15.24
N CYS A 243 8.85 -29.54 -15.86
CA CYS A 243 7.54 -28.99 -16.17
C CYS A 243 6.76 -29.89 -17.13
N ILE A 244 7.39 -30.36 -18.20
CA ILE A 244 6.75 -31.19 -19.21
C ILE A 244 6.31 -32.54 -18.62
N ILE A 245 7.15 -33.19 -17.79
CA ILE A 245 6.75 -34.41 -17.08
C ILE A 245 5.51 -34.16 -16.23
N GLY A 246 5.53 -33.11 -15.40
CA GLY A 246 4.41 -32.79 -14.51
C GLY A 246 3.10 -32.60 -15.28
N ILE A 247 3.12 -31.78 -16.34
CA ILE A 247 1.93 -31.51 -17.14
C ILE A 247 1.46 -32.80 -17.87
N SER A 248 2.38 -33.62 -18.38
CA SER A 248 2.06 -34.87 -19.09
C SER A 248 1.41 -35.90 -18.18
N VAL A 249 1.92 -36.08 -16.96
CA VAL A 249 1.35 -36.99 -15.97
C VAL A 249 -0.06 -36.55 -15.57
N PHE A 250 -0.29 -35.24 -15.37
CA PHE A 250 -1.62 -34.71 -15.04
C PHE A 250 -2.65 -35.00 -16.14
N TRP A 251 -2.31 -34.73 -17.41
CA TRP A 251 -3.24 -35.01 -18.51
C TRP A 251 -3.46 -36.49 -18.73
N ALA A 252 -2.44 -37.33 -18.54
CA ALA A 252 -2.58 -38.78 -18.61
C ALA A 252 -3.52 -39.33 -17.53
N ILE A 253 -3.42 -38.85 -16.29
CA ILE A 253 -4.35 -39.19 -15.21
C ILE A 253 -5.77 -38.69 -15.51
N SER A 254 -5.90 -37.45 -16.00
CA SER A 254 -7.20 -36.86 -16.37
C SER A 254 -7.88 -37.67 -17.48
N GLN A 255 -7.11 -38.09 -18.49
CA GLN A 255 -7.58 -38.94 -19.57
C GLN A 255 -8.04 -40.31 -19.06
N LEU A 256 -7.29 -40.90 -18.12
CA LEU A 256 -7.66 -42.17 -17.51
C LEU A 256 -8.99 -42.05 -16.74
N TYR A 257 -9.19 -41.00 -15.94
CA TYR A 257 -10.46 -40.74 -15.27
C TYR A 257 -11.65 -40.56 -16.22
N LEU A 258 -11.46 -39.87 -17.35
CA LEU A 258 -12.52 -39.69 -18.36
C LEU A 258 -12.99 -41.03 -18.96
N VAL A 259 -12.10 -42.02 -19.05
CA VAL A 259 -12.40 -43.35 -19.59
C VAL A 259 -12.91 -44.30 -18.51
N THR A 260 -12.31 -44.31 -17.32
CA THR A 260 -12.61 -45.29 -16.27
C THR A 260 -13.85 -44.96 -15.46
N PHE A 261 -14.13 -43.68 -15.19
CA PHE A 261 -15.24 -43.28 -14.33
C PHE A 261 -16.63 -43.65 -14.88
N PRO A 262 -16.92 -43.53 -16.20
CA PRO A 262 -18.17 -44.02 -16.74
C PRO A 262 -18.37 -45.53 -16.58
N VAL A 263 -17.31 -46.32 -16.79
CA VAL A 263 -17.35 -47.78 -16.63
C VAL A 263 -17.56 -48.15 -15.16
N PHE A 264 -16.84 -47.49 -14.25
CA PHE A 264 -17.03 -47.66 -12.81
C PHE A 264 -18.44 -47.27 -12.34
N SER A 265 -18.98 -46.16 -12.83
CA SER A 265 -20.33 -45.69 -12.45
C SER A 265 -21.42 -46.68 -12.88
N LYS A 266 -21.25 -47.31 -14.03
CA LYS A 266 -22.17 -48.34 -14.53
C LYS A 266 -22.06 -49.63 -13.72
N ASN A 267 -20.84 -50.13 -13.50
CA ASN A 267 -20.62 -51.45 -12.90
C ASN A 267 -20.79 -51.45 -11.36
N GLU A 268 -20.32 -50.41 -10.67
CA GLU A 268 -20.25 -50.37 -9.20
C GLU A 268 -21.36 -49.51 -8.57
N LEU A 269 -21.77 -48.41 -9.22
CA LEU A 269 -22.79 -47.50 -8.67
C LEU A 269 -24.20 -47.81 -9.20
N LEU A 270 -24.33 -48.72 -10.17
CA LEU A 270 -25.60 -49.07 -10.85
C LEU A 270 -26.32 -47.83 -11.42
N ILE A 271 -25.57 -46.81 -11.85
CA ILE A 271 -26.10 -45.59 -12.48
C ILE A 271 -25.96 -45.73 -14.00
N ASP A 272 -27.05 -46.10 -14.66
CA ASP A 272 -27.07 -46.30 -16.11
C ASP A 272 -27.19 -44.99 -16.91
N ASN A 273 -27.50 -43.88 -16.25
CA ASN A 273 -27.69 -42.60 -16.91
C ASN A 273 -26.35 -41.88 -17.14
N THR A 274 -25.82 -42.06 -18.35
CA THR A 274 -24.55 -41.49 -18.82
C THR A 274 -24.51 -39.95 -18.78
N PHE A 275 -25.66 -39.28 -18.89
CA PHE A 275 -25.74 -37.83 -18.84
C PHE A 275 -25.35 -37.29 -17.45
N PHE A 276 -25.84 -37.89 -16.37
CA PHE A 276 -25.48 -37.47 -15.01
C PHE A 276 -24.01 -37.76 -14.67
N VAL A 277 -23.47 -38.87 -15.18
CA VAL A 277 -22.04 -39.22 -15.05
C VAL A 277 -21.15 -38.21 -15.78
N GLN A 278 -21.52 -37.81 -16.99
CA GLN A 278 -20.81 -36.79 -17.76
C GLN A 278 -20.90 -35.40 -17.12
N ILE A 279 -22.05 -35.04 -16.54
CA ILE A 279 -22.18 -33.80 -15.76
C ILE A 279 -21.22 -33.81 -14.56
N SER A 280 -21.17 -34.92 -13.82
CA SER A 280 -20.26 -35.09 -12.68
C SER A 280 -18.79 -34.88 -13.08
N LEU A 281 -18.36 -35.46 -14.20
CA LEU A 281 -17.03 -35.20 -14.78
C LEU A 281 -16.88 -33.74 -15.25
N GLY A 282 -17.93 -33.15 -15.81
CA GLY A 282 -17.97 -31.76 -16.27
C GLY A 282 -17.73 -30.73 -15.16
N PHE A 283 -18.05 -31.05 -13.90
CA PHE A 283 -17.70 -30.21 -12.75
C PHE A 283 -16.19 -30.00 -12.61
N SER A 284 -15.36 -30.92 -13.09
CA SER A 284 -13.91 -30.69 -13.17
C SER A 284 -13.55 -29.50 -14.06
N GLY A 285 -14.28 -29.25 -15.14
CA GLY A 285 -14.10 -28.07 -15.97
C GLY A 285 -14.40 -26.78 -15.21
N ILE A 286 -15.48 -26.74 -14.41
CA ILE A 286 -15.79 -25.61 -13.52
C ILE A 286 -14.65 -25.39 -12.51
N GLY A 287 -14.14 -26.49 -11.94
CA GLY A 287 -12.96 -26.49 -11.10
C GLY A 287 -11.74 -25.85 -11.76
N VAL A 288 -11.42 -26.27 -12.99
CA VAL A 288 -10.29 -25.72 -13.77
C VAL A 288 -10.45 -24.23 -14.04
N ILE A 289 -11.68 -23.75 -14.33
CA ILE A 289 -11.95 -22.33 -14.54
C ILE A 289 -11.64 -21.53 -13.27
N LEU A 290 -12.20 -21.93 -12.12
CA LEU A 290 -11.96 -21.23 -10.86
C LEU A 290 -10.50 -21.34 -10.41
N GLY A 291 -9.88 -22.50 -10.55
CA GLY A 291 -8.47 -22.71 -10.22
C GLY A 291 -7.55 -21.88 -11.10
N SER A 292 -7.86 -21.71 -12.39
CA SER A 292 -7.07 -20.88 -13.32
C SER A 292 -7.16 -19.39 -12.94
N LEU A 293 -8.34 -18.92 -12.52
CA LEU A 293 -8.54 -17.55 -12.01
C LEU A 293 -7.76 -17.31 -10.72
N VAL A 294 -7.79 -18.28 -9.79
CA VAL A 294 -7.03 -18.22 -8.54
C VAL A 294 -5.53 -18.24 -8.81
N ALA A 295 -5.04 -19.15 -9.65
CA ALA A 295 -3.62 -19.25 -10.00
C ALA A 295 -3.09 -17.95 -10.63
N GLY A 296 -3.86 -17.35 -11.55
CA GLY A 296 -3.52 -16.06 -12.14
C GLY A 296 -3.48 -14.93 -11.12
N LYS A 297 -4.41 -14.92 -10.14
CA LYS A 297 -4.45 -13.90 -9.09
C LYS A 297 -3.28 -13.99 -8.11
N PHE A 298 -2.89 -15.19 -7.70
CA PHE A 298 -1.73 -15.41 -6.82
C PHE A 298 -0.40 -15.13 -7.54
N SER A 299 -0.37 -15.27 -8.87
CA SER A 299 0.82 -15.05 -9.69
C SER A 299 0.85 -13.68 -10.39
N LYS A 300 0.35 -12.63 -9.73
CA LYS A 300 0.18 -11.30 -10.35
C LYS A 300 1.49 -10.57 -10.66
N ASN A 301 2.49 -10.69 -9.79
CA ASN A 301 3.77 -10.00 -9.92
C ASN A 301 4.92 -10.95 -10.33
N TYR A 302 4.76 -12.24 -10.10
CA TYR A 302 5.72 -13.31 -10.42
C TYR A 302 4.96 -14.64 -10.50
N ILE A 303 5.60 -15.68 -11.03
CA ILE A 303 5.01 -17.03 -11.10
C ILE A 303 5.06 -17.66 -9.69
N GLU A 304 3.90 -17.85 -9.05
CA GLU A 304 3.83 -18.42 -7.69
C GLU A 304 4.03 -19.94 -7.72
N LEU A 305 5.29 -20.37 -7.56
CA LEU A 305 5.69 -21.77 -7.57
C LEU A 305 5.05 -22.61 -6.45
N GLY A 306 4.61 -21.99 -5.35
CA GLY A 306 3.97 -22.71 -4.24
C GLY A 306 2.64 -23.36 -4.61
N LEU A 307 1.98 -22.89 -5.68
CA LEU A 307 0.77 -23.51 -6.18
C LEU A 307 1.00 -24.92 -6.74
N ILE A 308 2.22 -25.23 -7.21
CA ILE A 308 2.58 -26.55 -7.77
C ILE A 308 2.50 -27.65 -6.69
N PRO A 309 3.26 -27.60 -5.57
CA PRO A 309 3.15 -28.62 -4.52
C PRO A 309 1.75 -28.64 -3.89
N PHE A 310 1.10 -27.49 -3.75
CA PHE A 310 -0.27 -27.42 -3.22
C PHE A 310 -1.28 -28.13 -4.12
N GLY A 311 -1.22 -27.88 -5.43
CA GLY A 311 -2.05 -28.57 -6.43
C GLY A 311 -1.77 -30.07 -6.47
N ALA A 312 -0.49 -30.48 -6.45
CA ALA A 312 -0.09 -31.89 -6.48
C ALA A 312 -0.59 -32.67 -5.24
N LEU A 313 -0.43 -32.11 -4.04
CA LEU A 313 -0.97 -32.70 -2.81
C LEU A 313 -2.50 -32.77 -2.83
N GLY A 314 -3.16 -31.73 -3.33
CA GLY A 314 -4.61 -31.71 -3.49
C GLY A 314 -5.11 -32.82 -4.43
N ILE A 315 -4.46 -32.97 -5.60
CA ILE A 315 -4.76 -34.06 -6.55
C ILE A 315 -4.59 -35.41 -5.86
N PHE A 316 -3.46 -35.66 -5.19
CA PHE A 316 -3.23 -36.92 -4.48
C PHE A 316 -4.33 -37.23 -3.46
N ILE A 317 -4.66 -36.26 -2.58
CA ILE A 317 -5.71 -36.42 -1.56
C ILE A 317 -7.07 -36.75 -2.21
N ILE A 318 -7.41 -36.12 -3.33
CA ILE A 318 -8.66 -36.39 -4.04
C ILE A 318 -8.65 -37.78 -4.67
N THR A 319 -7.54 -38.17 -5.32
CA THR A 319 -7.43 -39.50 -5.92
C THR A 319 -7.44 -40.63 -4.89
N LEU A 320 -6.93 -40.37 -3.67
CA LEU A 320 -6.99 -41.28 -2.54
C LEU A 320 -8.44 -41.48 -2.06
N THR A 321 -9.28 -40.45 -2.12
CA THR A 321 -10.64 -40.52 -1.54
C THR A 321 -11.70 -41.05 -2.50
N ILE A 322 -11.49 -40.94 -3.82
CA ILE A 322 -12.43 -41.37 -4.87
C ILE A 322 -12.97 -42.80 -4.65
N PRO A 323 -12.16 -43.83 -4.35
CA PRO A 323 -12.67 -45.21 -4.19
C PRO A 323 -13.62 -45.44 -3.02
N TYR A 324 -13.74 -44.51 -2.07
CA TYR A 324 -14.47 -44.72 -0.81
C TYR A 324 -15.89 -44.14 -0.79
N PHE A 325 -16.28 -43.37 -1.81
CA PHE A 325 -17.61 -42.74 -1.88
C PHE A 325 -18.55 -43.50 -2.83
N THR A 326 -19.85 -43.41 -2.59
CA THR A 326 -20.88 -44.10 -3.42
C THR A 326 -21.92 -43.14 -4.00
N ASN A 327 -21.79 -41.83 -3.74
CA ASN A 327 -22.80 -40.83 -4.12
C ASN A 327 -22.27 -39.89 -5.22
N LEU A 328 -23.04 -39.75 -6.31
CA LEU A 328 -22.69 -38.95 -7.49
C LEU A 328 -22.49 -37.44 -7.19
N ILE A 329 -23.18 -36.89 -6.20
CA ILE A 329 -23.01 -35.49 -5.77
C ILE A 329 -21.62 -35.29 -5.16
N PHE A 330 -21.16 -36.23 -4.33
CA PHE A 330 -19.81 -36.21 -3.77
C PHE A 330 -18.76 -36.37 -4.86
N TYR A 331 -18.98 -37.25 -5.85
CA TYR A 331 -18.10 -37.35 -7.02
C TYR A 331 -18.03 -36.04 -7.81
N SER A 332 -19.15 -35.36 -8.03
CA SER A 332 -19.18 -34.06 -8.70
C SER A 332 -18.34 -33.01 -7.96
N PHE A 333 -18.43 -33.01 -6.62
CA PHE A 333 -17.60 -32.13 -5.77
C PHE A 333 -16.11 -32.51 -5.81
N LEU A 334 -15.78 -33.81 -5.77
CA LEU A 334 -14.40 -34.29 -5.89
C LEU A 334 -13.80 -33.96 -7.26
N PHE A 335 -14.54 -34.12 -8.35
CA PHE A 335 -14.10 -33.73 -9.69
C PHE A 335 -13.94 -32.22 -9.83
N PHE A 336 -14.82 -31.43 -9.23
CA PHE A 336 -14.63 -29.98 -9.09
C PHE A 336 -13.31 -29.64 -8.38
N LEU A 337 -13.03 -30.26 -7.24
CA LEU A 337 -11.77 -30.06 -6.51
C LEU A 337 -10.57 -30.56 -7.33
N PHE A 338 -10.71 -31.67 -8.06
CA PHE A 338 -9.66 -32.23 -8.91
C PHE A 338 -9.27 -31.24 -10.01
N GLY A 339 -10.27 -30.68 -10.69
CA GLY A 339 -10.06 -29.64 -11.70
C GLY A 339 -9.45 -28.37 -11.10
N PHE A 340 -9.90 -27.96 -9.92
CA PHE A 340 -9.36 -26.81 -9.20
C PHE A 340 -7.87 -26.99 -8.86
N CYS A 341 -7.51 -28.09 -8.21
CA CYS A 341 -6.12 -28.42 -7.87
C CYS A 341 -5.26 -28.68 -9.12
N GLY A 342 -5.83 -29.27 -10.16
CA GLY A 342 -5.23 -29.44 -11.48
C GLY A 342 -4.82 -28.11 -12.10
N ALA A 343 -5.70 -27.12 -12.09
CA ALA A 343 -5.37 -25.77 -12.58
C ALA A 343 -4.27 -25.08 -11.75
N LEU A 344 -4.29 -25.22 -10.41
CA LEU A 344 -3.22 -24.70 -9.56
C LEU A 344 -1.86 -25.36 -9.86
N PHE A 345 -1.87 -26.59 -10.36
CA PHE A 345 -0.67 -27.33 -10.75
C PHE A 345 -0.18 -26.95 -12.17
N ILE A 346 -1.05 -27.01 -13.19
CA ILE A 346 -0.64 -26.85 -14.59
C ILE A 346 -0.33 -25.40 -14.98
N ILE A 347 -1.04 -24.40 -14.43
CA ILE A 347 -0.86 -23.00 -14.84
C ILE A 347 0.55 -22.48 -14.49
N PRO A 348 1.07 -22.68 -13.27
CA PRO A 348 2.45 -22.33 -12.96
C PRO A 348 3.47 -23.12 -13.78
N LEU A 349 3.25 -24.41 -14.04
CA LEU A 349 4.19 -25.23 -14.84
C LEU A 349 4.28 -24.74 -16.29
N ASN A 350 3.15 -24.46 -16.93
CA ASN A 350 3.12 -23.87 -18.27
C ASN A 350 3.82 -22.51 -18.31
N SER A 351 3.58 -21.68 -17.30
CA SER A 351 4.20 -20.36 -17.19
C SER A 351 5.71 -20.46 -16.95
N LEU A 352 6.15 -21.41 -16.12
CA LEU A 352 7.55 -21.62 -15.77
C LEU A 352 8.35 -22.13 -16.96
N MET A 353 7.78 -23.05 -17.74
CA MET A 353 8.32 -23.53 -18.99
C MET A 353 8.50 -22.38 -19.99
N GLN A 354 7.47 -21.56 -20.21
CA GLN A 354 7.53 -20.40 -21.11
C GLN A 354 8.53 -19.34 -20.63
N PHE A 355 8.68 -19.17 -19.31
CA PHE A 355 9.62 -18.22 -18.72
C PHE A 355 11.08 -18.62 -18.99
N HIS A 356 11.43 -19.90 -18.79
CA HIS A 356 12.79 -20.41 -18.97
C HIS A 356 13.18 -20.68 -20.43
N ALA A 357 12.20 -20.84 -21.32
CA ALA A 357 12.44 -20.96 -22.75
C ALA A 357 13.03 -19.68 -23.34
N ARG A 358 14.12 -19.82 -24.09
CA ARG A 358 14.70 -18.75 -24.91
C ARG A 358 13.69 -18.33 -25.99
N GLU A 359 13.76 -17.08 -26.44
CA GLU A 359 12.74 -16.54 -27.34
C GLU A 359 12.70 -17.24 -28.70
N ASN A 360 13.85 -17.72 -29.20
CA ASN A 360 14.00 -18.33 -30.53
C ASN A 360 13.83 -19.87 -30.51
N GLU A 361 13.49 -20.44 -29.35
CA GLU A 361 13.33 -21.88 -29.12
C GLU A 361 11.96 -22.21 -28.50
N LEU A 362 11.15 -21.18 -28.20
CA LEU A 362 9.90 -21.32 -27.45
C LEU A 362 8.87 -22.18 -28.20
N GLY A 363 8.74 -22.00 -29.51
CA GLY A 363 7.85 -22.79 -30.37
C GLY A 363 8.21 -24.27 -30.38
N LYS A 364 9.51 -24.60 -30.53
CA LYS A 364 9.99 -25.99 -30.43
C LYS A 364 9.74 -26.61 -29.06
N ILE A 365 9.98 -25.87 -27.98
CA ILE A 365 9.72 -26.35 -26.61
C ILE A 365 8.24 -26.63 -26.39
N LEU A 366 7.35 -25.72 -26.84
CA LEU A 366 5.90 -25.90 -26.74
C LEU A 366 5.38 -27.07 -27.60
N ALA A 367 5.94 -27.25 -28.81
CA ALA A 367 5.62 -28.39 -29.67
C ALA A 367 6.09 -29.71 -29.06
N GLY A 368 7.30 -29.74 -28.48
CA GLY A 368 7.81 -30.92 -27.78
C GLY A 368 7.05 -31.24 -26.49
N ASN A 369 6.58 -30.22 -25.77
CA ASN A 369 5.65 -30.41 -24.67
C ASN A 369 4.36 -31.10 -25.14
N ASN A 370 3.74 -30.65 -26.24
CA ASN A 370 2.55 -31.31 -26.79
C ASN A 370 2.84 -32.77 -27.17
N PHE A 371 3.97 -33.05 -27.82
CA PHE A 371 4.36 -34.40 -28.20
C PHE A 371 4.45 -35.36 -27.01
N ILE A 372 5.17 -34.96 -25.95
CA ILE A 372 5.34 -35.81 -24.75
C ILE A 372 4.00 -36.00 -24.03
N GLN A 373 3.17 -34.96 -23.94
CA GLN A 373 1.84 -35.05 -23.33
C GLN A 373 0.97 -36.07 -24.07
N ASN A 374 0.88 -35.94 -25.40
CA ASN A 374 0.02 -36.81 -26.21
C ASN A 374 0.51 -38.26 -26.25
N ILE A 375 1.83 -38.51 -26.29
CA ILE A 375 2.38 -39.87 -26.15
C ILE A 375 2.00 -40.47 -24.79
N THR A 376 2.14 -39.68 -23.72
CA THR A 376 1.82 -40.15 -22.36
C THR A 376 0.32 -40.46 -22.23
N MET A 377 -0.55 -39.60 -22.75
CA MET A 377 -2.01 -39.83 -22.78
C MET A 377 -2.38 -41.08 -23.59
N LEU A 378 -1.77 -41.28 -24.76
CA LEU A 378 -1.99 -42.47 -25.59
C LEU A 378 -1.51 -43.74 -24.87
N ALA A 379 -0.37 -43.71 -24.19
CA ALA A 379 0.12 -44.84 -23.41
C ALA A 379 -0.84 -45.23 -22.27
N PHE A 380 -1.41 -44.24 -21.57
CA PHE A 380 -2.40 -44.48 -20.52
C PHE A 380 -3.75 -44.96 -21.08
N LEU A 381 -4.12 -44.52 -22.28
CA LEU A 381 -5.30 -45.03 -22.97
C LEU A 381 -5.11 -46.52 -23.35
N VAL A 382 -3.93 -46.88 -23.89
CA VAL A 382 -3.58 -48.27 -24.18
C VAL A 382 -3.61 -49.11 -22.90
N LEU A 383 -3.08 -48.59 -21.79
CA LEU A 383 -3.15 -49.25 -20.48
C LEU A 383 -4.61 -49.52 -20.06
N ALA A 384 -5.50 -48.53 -20.20
CA ALA A 384 -6.92 -48.69 -19.90
C ALA A 384 -7.58 -49.77 -20.77
N THR A 385 -7.28 -49.78 -22.07
CA THR A 385 -7.79 -50.79 -23.01
C THR A 385 -7.27 -52.19 -22.68
N LEU A 386 -6.00 -52.32 -22.28
CA LEU A 386 -5.44 -53.60 -21.84
C LEU A 386 -6.17 -54.14 -20.61
N PHE A 387 -6.43 -53.28 -19.62
CA PHE A 387 -7.20 -53.67 -18.43
C PHE A 387 -8.62 -54.15 -18.78
N ALA A 388 -9.28 -53.46 -19.72
CA ALA A 388 -10.59 -53.88 -20.23
C ALA A 388 -10.51 -55.24 -20.94
N ASN A 389 -9.50 -55.46 -21.79
CA ASN A 389 -9.31 -56.73 -22.50
C ASN A 389 -9.04 -57.91 -21.55
N PHE A 390 -8.31 -57.68 -20.46
CA PHE A 390 -8.04 -58.70 -19.43
C PHE A 390 -9.18 -58.88 -18.42
N LYS A 391 -10.30 -58.17 -18.57
CA LYS A 391 -11.46 -58.19 -17.65
C LYS A 391 -11.05 -57.91 -16.19
N LEU A 392 -10.04 -57.08 -15.98
CA LEU A 392 -9.64 -56.65 -14.64
C LEU A 392 -10.67 -55.63 -14.12
N ASP A 393 -10.92 -55.68 -12.82
CA ASP A 393 -11.79 -54.71 -12.15
C ASP A 393 -11.23 -53.27 -12.35
N VAL A 394 -12.12 -52.34 -12.72
CA VAL A 394 -11.82 -50.92 -12.96
C VAL A 394 -11.25 -50.26 -11.70
N VAL A 395 -11.56 -50.76 -10.50
CA VAL A 395 -11.03 -50.26 -9.23
C VAL A 395 -9.49 -50.30 -9.19
N TYR A 396 -8.84 -51.29 -9.81
CA TYR A 396 -7.37 -51.35 -9.88
C TYR A 396 -6.76 -50.19 -10.67
N LEU A 397 -7.47 -49.62 -11.65
CA LEU A 397 -7.02 -48.42 -12.36
C LEU A 397 -7.05 -47.19 -11.45
N PHE A 398 -8.00 -47.09 -10.51
CA PHE A 398 -7.98 -46.02 -9.51
C PHE A 398 -6.82 -46.16 -8.53
N TYR A 399 -6.49 -47.38 -8.08
CA TYR A 399 -5.31 -47.59 -7.25
C TYR A 399 -4.01 -47.26 -8.00
N PHE A 400 -3.92 -47.60 -9.28
CA PHE A 400 -2.78 -47.19 -10.12
C PHE A 400 -2.66 -45.67 -10.17
N ILE A 401 -3.76 -44.95 -10.42
CA ILE A 401 -3.77 -43.47 -10.40
C ILE A 401 -3.29 -42.94 -9.05
N MET A 402 -3.81 -43.47 -7.94
CA MET A 402 -3.45 -43.07 -6.58
C MET A 402 -1.94 -43.25 -6.31
N ILE A 403 -1.34 -44.34 -6.78
CA ILE A 403 0.10 -44.60 -6.61
C ILE A 403 0.93 -43.59 -7.42
N VAL A 404 0.53 -43.32 -8.68
CA VAL A 404 1.22 -42.34 -9.53
C VAL A 404 1.13 -40.93 -8.93
N THR A 405 -0.03 -40.52 -8.42
CA THR A 405 -0.21 -39.20 -7.78
C THR A 405 0.54 -39.10 -6.46
N PHE A 406 0.64 -40.18 -5.67
CA PHE A 406 1.41 -40.22 -4.43
C PHE A 406 2.89 -39.94 -4.66
N PHE A 407 3.54 -40.70 -5.55
CA PHE A 407 4.96 -40.50 -5.86
C PHE A 407 5.21 -39.14 -6.52
N GLY A 408 4.30 -38.69 -7.39
CA GLY A 408 4.34 -37.36 -7.99
C GLY A 408 4.29 -36.25 -6.93
N ALA A 409 3.35 -36.32 -5.99
CA ALA A 409 3.20 -35.33 -4.93
C ALA A 409 4.42 -35.28 -4.01
N ILE A 410 4.94 -36.43 -3.57
CA ILE A 410 6.16 -36.51 -2.76
C ILE A 410 7.34 -35.88 -3.49
N TYR A 411 7.54 -36.22 -4.76
CA TYR A 411 8.63 -35.69 -5.55
C TYR A 411 8.57 -34.15 -5.66
N VAL A 412 7.39 -33.60 -5.92
CA VAL A 412 7.17 -32.14 -6.02
C VAL A 412 7.44 -31.45 -4.68
N VAL A 413 6.94 -32.00 -3.56
CA VAL A 413 7.17 -31.44 -2.22
C VAL A 413 8.66 -31.45 -1.85
N LEU A 414 9.38 -32.52 -2.16
CA LEU A 414 10.82 -32.61 -1.90
C LEU A 414 11.64 -31.65 -2.77
N LYS A 415 11.18 -31.34 -4.00
CA LYS A 415 11.84 -30.38 -4.89
C LYS A 415 11.52 -28.92 -4.60
N LEU A 416 10.32 -28.61 -4.11
CA LEU A 416 9.84 -27.25 -3.87
C LEU A 416 9.39 -27.00 -2.42
N PRO A 417 10.19 -27.38 -1.38
CA PRO A 417 9.76 -27.26 0.01
C PRO A 417 9.57 -25.80 0.43
N PHE A 418 10.47 -24.91 -0.01
CA PHE A 418 10.39 -23.49 0.28
C PHE A 418 9.14 -22.84 -0.32
N SER A 419 8.84 -23.13 -1.60
CA SER A 419 7.67 -22.59 -2.29
C SER A 419 6.37 -23.03 -1.61
N LEU A 420 6.30 -24.27 -1.12
CA LEU A 420 5.16 -24.78 -0.35
C LEU A 420 4.98 -24.00 0.95
N VAL A 421 6.03 -23.82 1.74
CA VAL A 421 5.95 -23.07 3.00
C VAL A 421 5.53 -21.62 2.74
N ARG A 422 6.10 -20.97 1.72
CA ARG A 422 5.73 -19.59 1.36
C ARG A 422 4.25 -19.46 1.05
N ILE A 423 3.67 -20.36 0.25
CA ILE A 423 2.24 -20.27 -0.08
C ILE A 423 1.36 -20.53 1.15
N LEU A 424 1.77 -21.43 2.04
CA LEU A 424 1.06 -21.68 3.29
C LEU A 424 1.10 -20.46 4.23
N LEU A 425 2.25 -19.79 4.34
CA LEU A 425 2.37 -18.51 5.05
C LEU A 425 1.46 -17.45 4.40
N ASN A 426 1.53 -17.30 3.08
CA ASN A 426 0.64 -16.41 2.35
C ASN A 426 -0.84 -16.69 2.68
N MET A 427 -1.29 -17.94 2.62
CA MET A 427 -2.67 -18.30 2.95
C MET A 427 -3.04 -17.99 4.41
N ALA A 428 -2.15 -18.30 5.37
CA ALA A 428 -2.37 -18.02 6.79
C ALA A 428 -2.51 -16.51 7.08
N PHE A 429 -1.66 -15.67 6.46
CA PHE A 429 -1.66 -14.23 6.69
C PHE A 429 -2.67 -13.46 5.84
N LEU A 430 -2.97 -13.91 4.60
CA LEU A 430 -3.92 -13.25 3.69
C LEU A 430 -5.36 -13.21 4.22
N GLY A 431 -5.71 -14.06 5.19
CA GLY A 431 -6.99 -13.99 5.89
C GLY A 431 -7.17 -12.68 6.67
N ARG A 432 -6.13 -12.21 7.35
CA ARG A 432 -6.16 -11.04 8.25
C ARG A 432 -5.46 -9.80 7.69
N TYR A 433 -4.53 -9.99 6.74
CA TYR A 433 -3.66 -8.94 6.24
C TYR A 433 -3.74 -8.79 4.72
N ARG A 434 -3.55 -7.57 4.25
CA ARG A 434 -3.36 -7.24 2.84
C ARG A 434 -1.98 -6.65 2.66
N LEU A 435 -1.07 -7.42 2.07
CA LEU A 435 0.29 -6.99 1.77
C LEU A 435 0.33 -6.12 0.52
N LEU A 436 0.99 -4.97 0.61
CA LEU A 436 1.27 -4.02 -0.45
C LEU A 436 2.78 -3.90 -0.57
N VAL A 437 3.30 -4.11 -1.78
CA VAL A 437 4.74 -4.08 -2.05
C VAL A 437 5.01 -2.92 -3.00
N GLU A 438 5.80 -1.95 -2.54
CA GLU A 438 6.28 -0.81 -3.31
C GLU A 438 7.77 -0.99 -3.62
N GLY A 439 8.21 -0.60 -4.83
CA GLY A 439 9.61 -0.76 -5.25
C GLY A 439 10.02 -2.21 -5.54
N PHE A 440 9.08 -3.07 -5.95
CA PHE A 440 9.35 -4.48 -6.27
C PHE A 440 10.45 -4.63 -7.35
N GLU A 441 10.49 -3.69 -8.29
CA GLU A 441 11.48 -3.59 -9.35
C GLU A 441 12.92 -3.37 -8.85
N ASN A 442 13.11 -2.92 -7.61
CA ASN A 442 14.44 -2.73 -7.03
C ASN A 442 15.02 -4.04 -6.44
N ILE A 443 14.21 -5.10 -6.34
CA ILE A 443 14.67 -6.39 -5.83
C ILE A 443 15.50 -7.08 -6.92
N PRO A 444 16.76 -7.46 -6.65
CA PRO A 444 17.61 -8.07 -7.66
C PRO A 444 17.07 -9.45 -8.07
N GLU A 445 16.91 -9.67 -9.38
CA GLU A 445 16.49 -10.98 -9.92
C GLU A 445 17.57 -12.06 -9.70
N LYS A 446 18.85 -11.66 -9.76
CA LYS A 446 20.05 -12.50 -9.57
C LYS A 446 21.10 -11.72 -8.77
N GLY A 447 22.08 -12.42 -8.20
CA GLY A 447 23.12 -11.83 -7.36
C GLY A 447 22.70 -11.69 -5.89
N GLY A 448 23.68 -11.45 -5.03
CA GLY A 448 23.52 -11.37 -3.58
C GLY A 448 23.04 -9.99 -3.15
N ALA A 449 22.27 -9.94 -2.07
CA ALA A 449 21.91 -8.66 -1.47
C ALA A 449 21.69 -8.76 0.04
N LEU A 450 22.10 -7.71 0.73
CA LEU A 450 21.86 -7.51 2.15
C LEU A 450 20.64 -6.58 2.33
N LEU A 451 19.52 -7.15 2.78
CA LEU A 451 18.28 -6.45 3.07
C LEU A 451 18.36 -5.84 4.47
N LEU A 452 18.27 -4.50 4.56
CA LEU A 452 18.34 -3.75 5.82
C LEU A 452 17.10 -2.89 6.00
N GLY A 453 16.42 -2.97 7.15
CA GLY A 453 15.19 -2.24 7.36
C GLY A 453 14.72 -2.20 8.81
N ASN A 454 13.55 -1.61 9.04
CA ASN A 454 13.01 -1.46 10.38
C ASN A 454 12.46 -2.76 10.97
N HIS A 455 12.48 -2.87 12.31
CA HIS A 455 12.01 -4.03 13.06
C HIS A 455 10.91 -3.66 14.06
N VAL A 456 9.65 -3.82 13.66
CA VAL A 456 8.48 -3.38 14.41
C VAL A 456 7.61 -4.53 14.95
N SER A 457 7.81 -5.77 14.48
CA SER A 457 6.99 -6.92 14.89
C SER A 457 7.71 -8.26 14.82
N PHE A 458 7.21 -9.24 15.58
CA PHE A 458 7.73 -10.61 15.57
C PHE A 458 7.55 -11.36 14.23
N ILE A 459 6.73 -10.82 13.31
CA ILE A 459 6.44 -11.44 12.02
C ILE A 459 7.02 -10.66 10.83
N ASP A 460 7.91 -9.69 11.08
CA ASP A 460 8.53 -8.89 10.03
C ASP A 460 9.23 -9.76 8.99
N TRP A 461 9.92 -10.82 9.42
CA TRP A 461 10.55 -11.81 8.54
C TRP A 461 9.56 -12.46 7.56
N ALA A 462 8.35 -12.78 8.01
CA ALA A 462 7.32 -13.39 7.17
C ALA A 462 6.83 -12.38 6.12
N ILE A 463 6.67 -11.11 6.50
CA ILE A 463 6.27 -10.05 5.59
C ILE A 463 7.33 -9.79 4.51
N VAL A 464 8.61 -9.73 4.88
CA VAL A 464 9.72 -9.62 3.92
C VAL A 464 9.72 -10.83 2.98
N GLN A 465 9.59 -12.05 3.51
CA GLN A 465 9.60 -13.24 2.68
C GLN A 465 8.38 -13.36 1.76
N MET A 466 7.19 -12.94 2.19
CA MET A 466 5.99 -12.93 1.34
C MET A 466 6.09 -11.90 0.21
N ALA A 467 6.83 -10.81 0.44
CA ALA A 467 7.05 -9.77 -0.55
C ALA A 467 8.09 -10.16 -1.62
N ILE A 468 9.06 -11.01 -1.27
CA ILE A 468 10.18 -11.39 -2.12
C ILE A 468 9.99 -12.82 -2.68
N PRO A 469 10.08 -13.02 -4.02
CA PRO A 469 9.89 -14.32 -4.64
C PRO A 469 11.09 -15.28 -4.49
N ARG A 470 12.26 -14.74 -4.12
CA ARG A 470 13.48 -15.50 -3.84
C ARG A 470 13.52 -15.92 -2.36
N LYS A 471 14.27 -16.98 -2.06
CA LYS A 471 14.54 -17.38 -0.67
C LYS A 471 15.36 -16.29 0.01
N VAL A 472 14.92 -15.87 1.19
CA VAL A 472 15.61 -14.90 2.04
C VAL A 472 16.14 -15.63 3.27
N TYR A 473 17.44 -15.50 3.51
CA TYR A 473 18.08 -15.99 4.72
C TYR A 473 17.93 -14.94 5.82
N PHE A 474 17.27 -15.29 6.92
CA PHE A 474 17.04 -14.33 8.00
C PHE A 474 18.09 -14.50 9.08
N VAL A 475 18.71 -13.39 9.44
CA VAL A 475 19.60 -13.33 10.59
C VAL A 475 18.75 -13.24 11.86
N MET A 476 18.89 -14.21 12.76
CA MET A 476 18.07 -14.33 13.97
C MET A 476 18.91 -14.57 15.21
N GLU A 477 18.49 -14.02 16.34
CA GLU A 477 19.15 -14.27 17.62
C GLU A 477 19.11 -15.77 18.00
N ARG A 478 20.24 -16.29 18.44
CA ARG A 478 20.42 -17.72 18.74
C ARG A 478 19.45 -18.24 19.80
N SER A 479 19.09 -17.42 20.79
CA SER A 479 18.15 -17.77 21.87
C SER A 479 16.73 -18.04 21.36
N ILE A 480 16.31 -17.33 20.30
CA ILE A 480 15.02 -17.52 19.62
C ILE A 480 15.11 -18.76 18.73
N TYR A 481 16.18 -18.87 17.94
CA TYR A 481 16.39 -19.98 17.00
C TYR A 481 16.53 -21.35 17.70
N SER A 482 17.14 -21.42 18.89
CA SER A 482 17.42 -22.69 19.59
C SER A 482 16.19 -23.36 20.22
N LYS A 483 14.99 -22.77 20.13
CA LYS A 483 13.76 -23.37 20.66
C LYS A 483 13.40 -24.63 19.88
N TRP A 484 13.38 -25.78 20.58
CA TRP A 484 13.29 -27.11 19.96
C TRP A 484 12.11 -27.30 19.00
N TYR A 485 10.96 -26.68 19.28
CA TYR A 485 9.74 -26.83 18.49
C TYR A 485 9.73 -26.02 17.18
N ILE A 486 10.58 -25.00 17.03
CA ILE A 486 10.72 -24.22 15.79
C ILE A 486 12.02 -24.51 15.05
N LYS A 487 13.06 -24.99 15.74
CA LYS A 487 14.40 -25.21 15.17
C LYS A 487 14.37 -26.03 13.87
N PHE A 488 13.66 -27.16 13.85
CA PHE A 488 13.51 -28.00 12.65
C PHE A 488 12.96 -27.23 11.43
N PHE A 489 12.00 -26.32 11.67
CA PHE A 489 11.42 -25.48 10.63
C PHE A 489 12.41 -24.39 10.17
N LEU A 490 13.09 -23.73 11.11
CA LEU A 490 14.06 -22.66 10.82
C LEU A 490 15.29 -23.17 10.05
N ASP A 491 15.75 -24.39 10.35
CA ASP A 491 16.85 -25.05 9.64
C ASP A 491 16.54 -25.25 8.15
N LYS A 492 15.31 -25.69 7.84
CA LYS A 492 14.87 -25.83 6.44
C LYS A 492 14.61 -24.48 5.75
N PHE A 493 14.28 -23.44 6.53
CA PHE A 493 14.00 -22.11 6.00
C PHE A 493 15.26 -21.29 5.71
N GLY A 494 16.42 -21.70 6.20
CA GLY A 494 17.69 -20.99 6.00
C GLY A 494 17.85 -19.81 6.94
N VAL A 495 17.62 -20.01 8.24
CA VAL A 495 17.90 -18.99 9.26
C VAL A 495 19.37 -19.03 9.64
N ILE A 496 20.01 -17.86 9.74
CA ILE A 496 21.40 -17.72 10.17
C ILE A 496 21.39 -17.30 11.65
N PRO A 497 21.77 -18.19 12.59
CA PRO A 497 21.77 -17.86 14.02
C PRO A 497 22.97 -16.97 14.40
N VAL A 498 22.71 -15.94 15.20
CA VAL A 498 23.73 -15.00 15.69
C VAL A 498 23.59 -14.79 17.20
N SER A 499 24.70 -14.78 17.92
CA SER A 499 24.75 -14.37 19.33
C SER A 499 24.70 -12.85 19.46
N SER A 500 24.12 -12.34 20.55
CA SER A 500 24.05 -10.89 20.85
C SER A 500 25.41 -10.21 20.86
N THR A 501 26.47 -10.94 21.23
CA THR A 501 27.87 -10.66 20.91
C THR A 501 28.21 -11.33 19.58
N GLY A 502 28.12 -10.60 18.47
CA GLY A 502 28.28 -11.15 17.12
C GLY A 502 29.55 -12.00 16.99
N SER A 503 29.40 -13.32 16.86
CA SER A 503 30.55 -14.19 16.62
C SER A 503 31.10 -13.91 15.22
N LYS A 504 32.43 -13.78 15.09
CA LYS A 504 33.11 -13.56 13.79
C LYS A 504 32.63 -14.56 12.72
N ALA A 505 32.42 -15.82 13.13
CA ALA A 505 31.90 -16.89 12.29
C ALA A 505 30.49 -16.61 11.73
N SER A 506 29.59 -15.98 12.49
CA SER A 506 28.25 -15.62 12.02
C SER A 506 28.29 -14.54 10.94
N LEU A 507 29.19 -13.56 11.06
CA LEU A 507 29.35 -12.49 10.06
C LEU A 507 29.99 -13.03 8.76
N GLU A 508 30.96 -13.94 8.88
CA GLU A 508 31.56 -14.63 7.74
C GLU A 508 30.53 -15.48 6.97
N LEU A 509 29.63 -16.18 7.68
CA LEU A 509 28.53 -16.93 7.06
C LEU A 509 27.57 -16.02 6.26
N ILE A 510 27.24 -14.84 6.80
CA ILE A 510 26.41 -13.86 6.08
C ILE A 510 27.10 -13.43 4.78
N ALA A 511 28.39 -13.07 4.86
CA ALA A 511 29.16 -12.67 3.68
C ALA A 511 29.24 -13.80 2.64
N GLN A 512 29.44 -15.05 3.07
CA GLN A 512 29.47 -16.20 2.18
C GLN A 512 28.14 -16.42 1.44
N HIS A 513 27.00 -16.27 2.12
CA HIS A 513 25.69 -16.33 1.47
C HIS A 513 25.52 -15.24 0.42
N ILE A 514 25.95 -14.01 0.71
CA ILE A 514 25.89 -12.92 -0.27
C ILE A 514 26.77 -13.24 -1.49
N LYS A 515 28.01 -13.73 -1.30
CA LYS A 515 28.90 -14.18 -2.40
C LYS A 515 28.29 -15.30 -3.25
N ASN A 516 27.55 -16.21 -2.63
CA ASN A 516 26.82 -17.28 -3.34
C ASN A 516 25.60 -16.75 -4.13
N GLY A 517 25.33 -15.46 -4.04
CA GLY A 517 24.21 -14.80 -4.69
C GLY A 517 22.91 -14.91 -3.92
N ASP A 518 22.91 -15.20 -2.62
CA ASP A 518 21.70 -15.30 -1.80
C ASP A 518 21.24 -13.92 -1.28
N LEU A 519 19.95 -13.82 -0.93
CA LEU A 519 19.41 -12.66 -0.22
C LEU A 519 19.50 -12.91 1.28
N VAL A 520 20.14 -12.00 2.01
CA VAL A 520 20.22 -12.08 3.48
C VAL A 520 19.50 -10.88 4.08
N CYS A 521 18.57 -11.11 5.00
CA CYS A 521 17.86 -10.07 5.73
C CYS A 521 18.39 -9.94 7.14
N LEU A 522 18.81 -8.73 7.47
CA LEU A 522 19.30 -8.34 8.78
C LEU A 522 18.52 -7.10 9.25
N PHE A 523 18.06 -7.12 10.49
CA PHE A 523 17.45 -5.96 11.11
C PHE A 523 18.51 -5.20 11.91
N PRO A 524 19.07 -4.09 11.39
CA PRO A 524 20.19 -3.38 12.03
C PRO A 524 19.83 -2.75 13.38
N GLU A 525 18.54 -2.62 13.72
CA GLU A 525 18.10 -2.18 15.05
C GLU A 525 18.48 -3.17 16.17
N GLY A 526 18.68 -4.46 15.84
CA GLY A 526 19.03 -5.53 16.78
C GLY A 526 17.94 -5.93 17.77
N VAL A 527 16.95 -5.06 18.01
CA VAL A 527 15.81 -5.26 18.90
C VAL A 527 14.52 -4.77 18.26
N LEU A 528 13.39 -5.29 18.73
CA LEU A 528 12.07 -4.82 18.31
C LEU A 528 11.78 -3.41 18.83
N SER A 529 11.25 -2.55 17.96
CA SER A 529 10.85 -1.19 18.33
C SER A 529 9.84 -1.16 19.49
N ARG A 530 10.02 -0.22 20.41
CA ARG A 530 9.13 0.03 21.57
C ARG A 530 8.19 1.24 21.38
N HIS A 531 8.43 2.07 20.35
CA HIS A 531 7.66 3.29 20.09
C HIS A 531 7.12 3.37 18.66
N GLY A 532 7.46 2.41 17.80
CA GLY A 532 7.13 2.45 16.38
C GLY A 532 7.98 3.42 15.56
N GLN A 533 8.92 4.12 16.20
CA GLN A 533 10.04 4.80 15.55
C GLN A 533 11.21 3.84 15.34
N LEU A 534 12.09 4.19 14.40
CA LEU A 534 13.35 3.51 14.13
C LEU A 534 14.31 3.71 15.31
N ASN A 535 14.85 2.61 15.83
CA ASN A 535 15.91 2.65 16.85
C ASN A 535 17.27 3.04 16.24
N GLU A 536 18.31 3.10 17.08
CA GLU A 536 19.71 3.16 16.64
C GLU A 536 20.04 1.98 15.70
N PHE A 537 20.72 2.26 14.58
CA PHE A 537 21.25 1.22 13.69
C PHE A 537 22.66 0.83 14.14
N LYS A 538 22.86 -0.47 14.39
CA LYS A 538 24.15 -1.02 14.80
C LYS A 538 25.06 -1.22 13.58
N ALA A 539 26.35 -0.91 13.73
CA ALA A 539 27.36 -1.02 12.67
C ALA A 539 27.80 -2.46 12.34
N GLY A 540 27.17 -3.48 12.92
CA GLY A 540 27.56 -4.88 12.72
C GLY A 540 27.45 -5.33 11.25
N PHE A 541 26.53 -4.72 10.48
CA PHE A 541 26.41 -5.02 9.06
C PHE A 541 27.56 -4.44 8.22
N GLU A 542 28.17 -3.32 8.64
CA GLU A 542 29.33 -2.74 7.94
C GLU A 542 30.53 -3.70 7.94
N HIS A 543 30.66 -4.51 9.01
CA HIS A 543 31.71 -5.52 9.11
C HIS A 543 31.48 -6.67 8.13
N VAL A 544 30.22 -7.06 7.90
CA VAL A 544 29.87 -8.03 6.84
C VAL A 544 30.29 -7.48 5.48
N CYS A 545 29.94 -6.23 5.20
CA CYS A 545 30.24 -5.56 3.95
C CYS A 545 31.75 -5.41 3.70
N SER A 546 32.55 -5.20 4.74
CA SER A 546 34.02 -5.09 4.61
C SER A 546 34.71 -6.36 4.10
N ASN A 547 34.06 -7.52 4.19
CA ASN A 547 34.57 -8.81 3.70
C ASN A 547 34.07 -9.16 2.28
N LEU A 548 33.35 -8.24 1.64
CA LEU A 548 32.75 -8.39 0.32
C LEU A 548 33.43 -7.42 -0.66
N GLU A 549 33.65 -7.87 -1.88
CA GLU A 549 34.01 -7.02 -3.01
C GLU A 549 32.76 -6.29 -3.53
N GLU A 550 32.95 -5.17 -4.23
CA GLU A 550 31.83 -4.33 -4.70
C GLU A 550 30.88 -5.06 -5.67
N ASN A 551 31.36 -6.09 -6.36
CA ASN A 551 30.58 -6.93 -7.27
C ASN A 551 29.90 -8.14 -6.61
N ASP A 552 30.19 -8.42 -5.32
CA ASP A 552 29.62 -9.59 -4.63
C ASP A 552 28.14 -9.42 -4.33
N GLY A 553 27.66 -8.19 -4.19
CA GLY A 553 26.26 -7.90 -3.91
C GLY A 553 25.96 -6.43 -3.67
N ILE A 554 24.74 -6.14 -3.20
CA ILE A 554 24.26 -4.78 -2.91
C ILE A 554 23.62 -4.69 -1.53
N ILE A 555 23.52 -3.48 -0.98
CA ILE A 555 22.60 -3.20 0.13
C ILE A 555 21.25 -2.81 -0.46
N LEU A 556 20.17 -3.47 0.00
CA LEU A 556 18.81 -3.13 -0.40
C LEU A 556 18.01 -2.66 0.84
N PRO A 557 17.84 -1.34 1.03
CA PRO A 557 17.08 -0.82 2.16
C PRO A 557 15.59 -1.10 1.98
N PHE A 558 14.88 -1.39 3.08
CA PHE A 558 13.44 -1.56 3.07
C PHE A 558 12.76 -0.95 4.32
N TYR A 559 11.47 -0.63 4.20
CA TYR A 559 10.66 -0.15 5.32
C TYR A 559 9.31 -0.87 5.36
N ILE A 560 8.96 -1.43 6.52
CA ILE A 560 7.71 -2.10 6.84
C ILE A 560 6.80 -1.17 7.63
N LYS A 561 5.56 -1.00 7.15
CA LYS A 561 4.48 -0.29 7.84
C LYS A 561 3.25 -1.18 7.99
N GLY A 562 2.49 -0.91 9.05
CA GLY A 562 1.18 -1.49 9.27
C GLY A 562 1.17 -2.56 10.34
N LEU A 563 2.32 -3.02 10.84
CA LEU A 563 2.40 -4.01 11.93
C LEU A 563 2.43 -3.37 13.32
N TRP A 564 2.92 -2.14 13.46
CA TRP A 564 2.87 -1.38 14.71
C TRP A 564 1.44 -1.13 15.18
N GLY A 565 1.09 -1.53 16.41
CA GLY A 565 -0.29 -1.51 16.91
C GLY A 565 -1.08 -2.78 16.57
N SER A 566 -0.41 -3.88 16.20
CA SER A 566 -1.04 -5.20 16.01
C SER A 566 -0.75 -6.10 17.21
N SER A 567 -1.36 -7.29 17.25
CA SER A 567 -1.04 -8.30 18.26
C SER A 567 0.38 -8.87 18.15
N PHE A 568 1.09 -8.58 17.05
CA PHE A 568 2.45 -9.06 16.80
C PHE A 568 3.53 -7.99 17.06
N SER A 569 3.14 -6.77 17.47
CA SER A 569 4.07 -5.70 17.86
C SER A 569 4.13 -5.54 19.38
N ARG A 570 5.21 -4.95 19.90
CA ARG A 570 5.37 -4.57 21.32
C ARG A 570 4.63 -3.27 21.71
N SER A 571 3.69 -2.83 20.88
CA SER A 571 2.83 -1.68 21.18
C SER A 571 1.95 -1.95 22.39
N ASP A 572 1.53 -0.89 23.08
CA ASP A 572 0.57 -0.98 24.19
C ASP A 572 -0.69 -1.77 23.81
N GLU A 573 -1.20 -2.59 24.74
CA GLU A 573 -2.35 -3.46 24.50
C GLU A 573 -3.62 -2.67 24.18
N GLU A 574 -3.82 -1.52 24.83
CA GLU A 574 -4.97 -0.65 24.55
C GLU A 574 -4.87 -0.05 23.13
N PHE A 575 -3.68 0.36 22.72
CA PHE A 575 -3.43 0.86 21.36
C PHE A 575 -3.64 -0.24 20.31
N SER A 576 -3.23 -1.48 20.62
CA SER A 576 -3.47 -2.64 19.76
C SER A 576 -4.96 -2.96 19.63
N ALA A 577 -5.71 -2.96 20.74
CA ALA A 577 -7.15 -3.21 20.77
C ALA A 577 -7.93 -2.15 19.98
N ARG A 578 -7.56 -0.88 20.14
CA ARG A 578 -8.12 0.28 19.41
C ARG A 578 -7.95 0.18 17.89
N ASN A 579 -6.84 -0.40 17.45
CA ASN A 579 -6.52 -0.62 16.04
C ASN A 579 -7.06 -1.96 15.48
N LYS A 580 -7.79 -2.76 16.27
CA LYS A 580 -8.46 -3.96 15.76
C LYS A 580 -9.65 -3.55 14.90
N THR A 581 -9.61 -3.96 13.63
CA THR A 581 -10.72 -3.77 12.69
C THR A 581 -11.21 -5.11 12.17
N LEU A 582 -12.51 -5.23 11.89
CA LEU A 582 -13.07 -6.40 11.18
C LEU A 582 -12.56 -6.50 9.73
N SER A 583 -12.09 -5.38 9.16
CA SER A 583 -11.45 -5.37 7.84
C SER A 583 -10.01 -5.86 7.90
N LYS A 584 -9.54 -6.47 6.80
CA LYS A 584 -8.14 -6.85 6.64
C LYS A 584 -7.22 -5.65 6.84
N ARG A 585 -6.24 -5.81 7.73
CA ARG A 585 -5.24 -4.79 8.03
C ARG A 585 -4.27 -4.65 6.87
N ARG A 586 -3.99 -3.42 6.46
CA ARG A 586 -3.04 -3.17 5.37
C ARG A 586 -1.62 -3.15 5.92
N ILE A 587 -0.75 -3.93 5.30
CA ILE A 587 0.68 -3.94 5.57
C ILE A 587 1.36 -3.48 4.29
N ALA A 588 2.25 -2.50 4.39
CA ALA A 588 3.05 -2.03 3.28
C ALA A 588 4.52 -2.33 3.55
N ILE A 589 5.23 -2.78 2.53
CA ILE A 589 6.68 -2.87 2.52
C ILE A 589 7.20 -2.11 1.29
N ALA A 590 8.11 -1.19 1.52
CA ALA A 590 8.75 -0.40 0.46
C ALA A 590 10.22 -0.79 0.35
N PHE A 591 10.67 -1.18 -0.84
CA PHE A 591 12.07 -1.44 -1.15
C PHE A 591 12.68 -0.23 -1.87
N GLY A 592 13.79 0.28 -1.34
CA GLY A 592 14.52 1.40 -1.93
C GLY A 592 15.40 1.01 -3.10
N LYS A 593 16.06 2.00 -3.70
CA LYS A 593 17.11 1.75 -4.70
C LYS A 593 18.30 1.05 -4.04
N ALA A 594 19.02 0.25 -4.82
CA ALA A 594 20.25 -0.39 -4.39
C ALA A 594 21.28 0.65 -3.90
N MET A 595 21.96 0.33 -2.81
CA MET A 595 23.06 1.10 -2.22
C MET A 595 24.36 0.29 -2.31
N SER A 596 25.49 0.99 -2.33
CA SER A 596 26.82 0.35 -2.32
C SER A 596 27.04 -0.40 -1.01
N LEU A 597 27.84 -1.47 -1.05
CA LEU A 597 28.29 -2.18 0.15
C LEU A 597 29.13 -1.29 1.07
N ASN A 598 29.70 -0.20 0.55
CA ASN A 598 30.49 0.76 1.33
C ASN A 598 29.64 1.77 2.13
N SER A 599 28.32 1.78 1.95
CA SER A 599 27.43 2.71 2.63
C SER A 599 27.45 2.54 4.16
N LYS A 600 27.46 3.67 4.85
CA LYS A 600 27.55 3.75 6.31
C LYS A 600 26.19 3.62 7.00
N ARG A 601 26.19 3.31 8.30
CA ARG A 601 24.98 3.12 9.12
C ARG A 601 23.99 4.28 9.06
N ASP A 602 24.49 5.50 9.10
CA ASP A 602 23.72 6.74 9.07
C ASP A 602 23.09 6.97 7.70
N GLU A 603 23.83 6.73 6.61
CA GLU A 603 23.29 6.77 5.24
C GLU A 603 22.16 5.76 5.03
N VAL A 604 22.37 4.50 5.46
CA VAL A 604 21.35 3.44 5.35
C VAL A 604 20.13 3.79 6.19
N LYS A 605 20.33 4.27 7.42
CA LYS A 605 19.23 4.66 8.32
C LYS A 605 18.43 5.83 7.75
N ALA A 606 19.10 6.87 7.24
CA ALA A 606 18.45 7.98 6.55
C ALA A 606 17.62 7.49 5.36
N LYS A 607 18.16 6.56 4.57
CA LYS A 607 17.42 5.99 3.44
C LYS A 607 16.21 5.18 3.86
N VAL A 608 16.31 4.41 4.94
CA VAL A 608 15.17 3.66 5.51
C VAL A 608 14.10 4.64 6.04
N PHE A 609 14.47 5.76 6.67
CA PHE A 609 13.52 6.81 7.04
C PHE A 609 12.81 7.41 5.82
N GLU A 610 13.54 7.73 4.74
CA GLU A 610 12.92 8.21 3.50
C GLU A 610 11.92 7.21 2.92
N LEU A 611 12.22 5.90 2.96
CA LEU A 611 11.31 4.86 2.49
C LEU A 611 10.00 4.78 3.29
N SER A 612 9.99 5.30 4.51
CA SER A 612 8.75 5.41 5.28
C SER A 612 7.70 6.23 4.53
N PHE A 613 8.09 7.26 3.76
CA PHE A 613 7.18 8.01 2.91
C PHE A 613 6.44 7.09 1.91
N MET A 614 7.19 6.26 1.19
CA MET A 614 6.64 5.33 0.20
C MET A 614 5.74 4.29 0.84
N ALA A 615 6.14 3.73 1.99
CA ALA A 615 5.35 2.76 2.73
C ALA A 615 4.02 3.35 3.23
N TRP A 616 3.99 4.64 3.58
CA TRP A 616 2.79 5.35 4.03
C TRP A 616 1.84 5.76 2.89
N LYS A 617 2.35 5.90 1.67
CA LYS A 617 1.60 6.42 0.51
C LYS A 617 0.23 5.76 0.31
N SER A 618 0.20 4.43 0.22
CA SER A 618 -1.05 3.70 -0.03
C SER A 618 -2.06 3.83 1.12
N GLN A 619 -1.59 4.00 2.36
CA GLN A 619 -2.46 4.26 3.51
C GLN A 619 -3.04 5.67 3.41
N CYS A 620 -2.21 6.68 3.19
CA CYS A 620 -2.62 8.08 3.06
C CYS A 620 -3.60 8.30 1.89
N GLU A 621 -3.34 7.70 0.73
CA GLU A 621 -4.23 7.77 -0.44
C GLU A 621 -5.60 7.14 -0.16
N ALA A 622 -5.67 6.14 0.70
CA ALA A 622 -6.90 5.45 1.06
C ALA A 622 -7.65 6.08 2.24
N MET A 623 -7.09 7.10 2.90
CA MET A 623 -7.78 7.82 3.97
C MET A 623 -9.05 8.48 3.43
N HIS A 624 -10.08 8.55 4.27
CA HIS A 624 -11.31 9.27 3.93
C HIS A 624 -11.17 10.77 4.20
N THR A 625 -12.23 11.56 4.00
CA THR A 625 -12.29 12.94 4.48
C THR A 625 -12.47 12.99 5.99
N ILE A 626 -12.08 14.09 6.63
CA ILE A 626 -12.19 14.30 8.08
C ILE A 626 -13.62 14.10 8.56
N ALA A 627 -14.61 14.66 7.83
CA ALA A 627 -16.03 14.50 8.14
C ALA A 627 -16.46 13.01 8.19
N ARG A 628 -15.97 12.19 7.25
CA ARG A 628 -16.28 10.76 7.22
C ARG A 628 -15.58 10.00 8.35
N VAL A 629 -14.35 10.38 8.70
CA VAL A 629 -13.63 9.81 9.85
C VAL A 629 -14.37 10.14 11.14
N TRP A 630 -14.76 11.41 11.33
CA TRP A 630 -15.55 11.89 12.47
C TRP A 630 -16.83 11.08 12.68
N ILE A 631 -17.67 10.93 11.64
CA ILE A 631 -18.92 10.15 11.72
C ILE A 631 -18.61 8.70 12.13
N SER A 632 -17.55 8.11 11.59
CA SER A 632 -17.12 6.76 11.91
C SER A 632 -16.69 6.60 13.37
N THR A 633 -15.88 7.53 13.86
CA THR A 633 -15.36 7.51 15.24
C THR A 633 -16.48 7.78 16.24
N ALA A 634 -17.32 8.78 16.00
CA ALA A 634 -18.45 9.07 16.86
C ALA A 634 -19.48 7.93 16.90
N LYS A 635 -19.74 7.25 15.78
CA LYS A 635 -20.62 6.06 15.75
C LYS A 635 -20.08 4.88 16.57
N ARG A 636 -18.75 4.72 16.68
CA ARG A 636 -18.13 3.68 17.52
C ARG A 636 -18.19 4.02 19.01
N ASN A 637 -18.27 5.31 19.36
CA ASN A 637 -18.12 5.81 20.73
C ASN A 637 -19.36 6.52 21.28
N LEU A 638 -20.56 6.27 20.74
CA LEU A 638 -21.77 7.07 20.98
C LEU A 638 -22.04 7.44 22.45
N SER A 639 -21.85 6.48 23.37
CA SER A 639 -22.11 6.66 24.81
C SER A 639 -20.96 7.34 25.57
N ASN A 640 -19.76 7.38 24.99
CA ASN A 640 -18.58 7.95 25.63
C ASN A 640 -18.62 9.49 25.59
N ILE A 641 -17.94 10.12 26.54
CA ILE A 641 -17.75 11.58 26.57
C ILE A 641 -16.72 11.95 25.50
N ALA A 642 -17.09 12.88 24.62
CA ALA A 642 -16.21 13.43 23.59
C ALA A 642 -15.45 14.65 24.09
N ILE A 643 -16.17 15.63 24.65
CA ILE A 643 -15.62 16.91 25.13
C ILE A 643 -16.15 17.19 26.53
N ILE A 644 -15.30 17.72 27.40
CA ILE A 644 -15.70 18.43 28.61
C ILE A 644 -15.24 19.88 28.47
N ASP A 645 -16.18 20.81 28.54
CA ASP A 645 -15.94 22.25 28.40
C ASP A 645 -16.36 22.97 29.69
N THR A 646 -15.66 24.05 30.04
CA THR A 646 -15.92 24.83 31.26
C THR A 646 -17.33 25.44 31.28
N ILE A 647 -17.90 25.77 30.12
CA ILE A 647 -19.22 26.38 29.98
C ILE A 647 -20.27 25.33 29.61
N ALA A 648 -19.98 24.49 28.61
CA ALA A 648 -20.97 23.54 28.08
C ALA A 648 -21.09 22.23 28.90
N GLY A 649 -20.16 21.96 29.81
CA GLY A 649 -20.10 20.72 30.59
C GLY A 649 -19.67 19.52 29.74
N ALA A 650 -20.03 18.31 30.19
CA ALA A 650 -19.70 17.07 29.49
C ALA A 650 -20.66 16.78 28.33
N ILE A 651 -20.10 16.54 27.14
CA ILE A 651 -20.85 16.25 25.92
C ILE A 651 -20.42 14.89 25.36
N THR A 652 -21.39 14.00 25.15
CA THR A 652 -21.16 12.67 24.57
C THR A 652 -20.94 12.73 23.05
N TYR A 653 -20.28 11.71 22.48
CA TYR A 653 -20.13 11.58 21.03
C TYR A 653 -21.48 11.56 20.30
N ARG A 654 -22.52 10.93 20.86
CA ARG A 654 -23.88 10.94 20.29
C ARG A 654 -24.41 12.37 20.16
N LYS A 655 -24.30 13.16 21.23
CA LYS A 655 -24.79 14.55 21.26
C LYS A 655 -23.93 15.44 20.33
N MET A 656 -22.61 15.33 20.41
CA MET A 656 -21.68 16.07 19.56
C MET A 656 -21.93 15.80 18.07
N LEU A 657 -22.04 14.54 17.67
CA LEU A 657 -22.33 14.16 16.29
C LEU A 657 -23.67 14.73 15.83
N SER A 658 -24.72 14.59 16.64
CA SER A 658 -26.05 15.09 16.29
C SER A 658 -26.05 16.61 16.08
N LEU A 659 -25.42 17.36 16.99
CA LEU A 659 -25.28 18.81 16.86
C LEU A 659 -24.45 19.18 15.63
N SER A 660 -23.37 18.45 15.34
CA SER A 660 -22.53 18.72 14.17
C SER A 660 -23.27 18.49 12.85
N LEU A 661 -24.15 17.48 12.78
CA LEU A 661 -24.99 17.24 11.61
C LEU A 661 -26.02 18.36 11.43
N ILE A 662 -26.71 18.77 12.50
CA ILE A 662 -27.71 19.84 12.42
C ILE A 662 -27.07 21.16 12.02
N LEU A 663 -25.92 21.51 12.63
CA LEU A 663 -25.20 22.73 12.29
C LEU A 663 -24.65 22.68 10.86
N SER A 664 -24.20 21.51 10.38
CA SER A 664 -23.76 21.37 8.99
C SER A 664 -24.88 21.63 7.97
N THR A 665 -26.11 21.21 8.28
CA THR A 665 -27.28 21.51 7.45
C THR A 665 -27.59 23.00 7.47
N PHE A 666 -27.53 23.64 8.65
CA PHE A 666 -27.70 25.07 8.79
C PHE A 666 -26.65 25.87 7.99
N ILE A 667 -25.38 25.47 8.02
CA ILE A 667 -24.29 26.11 7.24
C ILE A 667 -24.59 26.04 5.73
N ARG A 668 -25.06 24.88 5.24
CA ARG A 668 -25.42 24.71 3.81
C ARG A 668 -26.58 25.60 3.40
N GLU A 669 -27.67 25.55 4.16
CA GLU A 669 -28.86 26.37 3.90
C GLU A 669 -28.53 27.87 3.94
N ASN A 670 -27.70 28.30 4.89
CA ASN A 670 -27.31 29.71 4.99
C ASN A 670 -26.42 30.14 3.82
N THR A 671 -25.51 29.28 3.39
CA THR A 671 -24.71 29.52 2.19
C THR A 671 -25.60 29.71 0.95
N GLU A 672 -26.51 28.77 0.71
CA GLU A 672 -27.36 28.77 -0.49
C GLU A 672 -28.22 30.04 -0.56
N LYS A 673 -28.73 30.49 0.59
CA LYS A 673 -29.51 31.73 0.70
C LYS A 673 -28.73 32.99 0.34
N LEU A 674 -27.43 33.04 0.65
CA LEU A 674 -26.60 34.21 0.37
C LEU A 674 -26.28 34.38 -1.13
N ASN A 675 -26.52 33.34 -1.96
CA ASN A 675 -26.35 33.35 -3.43
C ASN A 675 -25.02 33.95 -3.93
N ILE A 676 -23.95 33.79 -3.14
CA ILE A 676 -22.63 34.36 -3.44
C ILE A 676 -21.97 33.46 -4.49
N ARG A 677 -21.70 34.00 -5.69
CA ARG A 677 -20.87 33.34 -6.71
C ARG A 677 -19.40 33.64 -6.41
N PHE A 678 -18.60 32.60 -6.23
CA PHE A 678 -17.16 32.72 -5.97
C PHE A 678 -16.38 32.56 -7.27
N GLU A 679 -15.88 33.66 -7.83
CA GLU A 679 -14.87 33.62 -8.88
C GLU A 679 -13.50 33.43 -8.22
N ARG A 680 -12.91 32.26 -8.41
CA ARG A 680 -11.65 31.88 -7.78
C ARG A 680 -10.60 31.53 -8.82
N GLY A 681 -9.37 31.98 -8.56
CA GLY A 681 -8.21 31.69 -9.39
C GLY A 681 -7.89 30.18 -9.43
N SER A 682 -7.04 29.79 -10.37
CA SER A 682 -6.62 28.40 -10.58
C SER A 682 -5.89 27.78 -9.38
N TYR A 683 -5.38 28.60 -8.45
CA TYR A 683 -4.64 28.19 -7.26
C TYR A 683 -5.34 28.56 -5.93
N ALA A 684 -6.65 28.29 -5.87
CA ALA A 684 -7.53 28.51 -4.72
C ALA A 684 -8.47 27.31 -4.50
N PRO A 685 -9.05 27.13 -3.29
CA PRO A 685 -10.06 26.10 -3.08
C PRO A 685 -11.30 26.39 -3.92
N LYS A 686 -12.00 25.38 -4.43
CA LYS A 686 -13.27 25.59 -5.15
C LYS A 686 -14.43 25.84 -4.20
N GLU A 687 -14.31 25.32 -2.99
CA GLU A 687 -15.32 25.39 -1.93
C GLU A 687 -15.18 26.69 -1.14
N GLU A 688 -16.32 27.27 -0.76
CA GLU A 688 -16.39 28.48 0.08
C GLU A 688 -15.65 28.32 1.42
N CYS A 689 -15.04 29.41 1.85
CA CYS A 689 -14.29 29.54 3.09
C CYS A 689 -15.17 30.12 4.20
N ILE A 690 -15.33 29.39 5.30
CA ILE A 690 -16.09 29.82 6.48
C ILE A 690 -15.13 30.29 7.56
N GLY A 691 -15.28 31.55 7.97
CA GLY A 691 -14.50 32.13 9.06
C GLY A 691 -14.98 31.62 10.42
N ILE A 692 -14.03 31.30 11.30
CA ILE A 692 -14.30 30.91 12.68
C ILE A 692 -13.44 31.78 13.59
N LEU A 693 -14.08 32.55 14.46
CA LEU A 693 -13.44 33.43 15.44
C LEU A 693 -13.83 32.99 16.85
N LEU A 694 -13.29 31.84 17.29
CA LEU A 694 -13.62 31.25 18.58
C LEU A 694 -12.34 30.71 19.26
N PRO A 695 -12.23 30.80 20.60
CA PRO A 695 -11.12 30.22 21.35
C PRO A 695 -11.28 28.69 21.45
N ALA A 696 -10.28 28.02 22.04
CA ALA A 696 -10.31 26.58 22.30
C ALA A 696 -11.51 26.23 23.21
N SER A 697 -12.58 25.71 22.61
CA SER A 697 -13.88 25.54 23.26
C SER A 697 -14.70 24.45 22.56
N PHE A 698 -15.76 23.99 23.25
CA PHE A 698 -16.78 23.13 22.65
C PHE A 698 -17.37 23.75 21.36
N ALA A 699 -17.69 25.05 21.39
CA ALA A 699 -18.27 25.76 20.26
C ALA A 699 -17.33 25.77 19.05
N SER A 700 -16.04 26.07 19.26
CA SER A 700 -15.04 26.04 18.19
C SER A 700 -14.92 24.64 17.57
N SER A 701 -14.82 23.60 18.40
CA SER A 701 -14.75 22.21 17.94
C SER A 701 -15.98 21.79 17.13
N LEU A 702 -17.17 22.22 17.59
CA LEU A 702 -18.45 21.93 16.93
C LEU A 702 -18.52 22.60 15.56
N VAL A 703 -18.18 23.89 15.45
CA VAL A 703 -18.21 24.63 14.19
C VAL A 703 -17.19 24.04 13.21
N ASN A 704 -15.95 23.81 13.65
CA ASN A 704 -14.89 23.21 12.81
C ASN A 704 -15.34 21.88 12.17
N LEU A 705 -15.92 20.97 12.95
CA LEU A 705 -16.45 19.71 12.42
C LEU A 705 -17.65 19.92 11.50
N SER A 706 -18.56 20.85 11.83
CA SER A 706 -19.78 21.11 11.07
C SER A 706 -19.51 21.72 9.69
N VAL A 707 -18.51 22.62 9.59
CA VAL A 707 -18.04 23.19 8.33
C VAL A 707 -17.47 22.09 7.42
N LEU A 708 -16.68 21.16 7.97
CA LEU A 708 -16.14 20.03 7.20
C LEU A 708 -17.22 19.04 6.76
N ILE A 709 -18.23 18.78 7.59
CA ILE A 709 -19.41 17.98 7.20
C ILE A 709 -20.20 18.70 6.10
N ALA A 710 -20.32 20.03 6.19
CA ALA A 710 -20.94 20.85 5.16
C ALA A 710 -20.18 20.82 3.83
N GLN A 711 -18.96 20.27 3.80
CA GLN A 711 -18.03 20.23 2.65
C GLN A 711 -17.55 21.64 2.26
N LYS A 712 -17.22 22.43 3.28
CA LYS A 712 -16.69 23.80 3.19
C LYS A 712 -15.27 23.86 3.77
N VAL A 713 -14.55 24.94 3.49
CA VAL A 713 -13.18 25.14 3.99
C VAL A 713 -13.22 25.88 5.31
N VAL A 714 -12.54 25.33 6.32
CA VAL A 714 -12.37 25.94 7.64
C VAL A 714 -11.32 27.04 7.58
N VAL A 715 -11.64 28.24 8.07
CA VAL A 715 -10.65 29.30 8.28
C VAL A 715 -10.76 29.82 9.71
N ASN A 716 -9.91 29.32 10.61
CA ASN A 716 -9.84 29.84 11.98
C ASN A 716 -9.04 31.15 11.98
N LEU A 717 -9.69 32.24 12.33
CA LEU A 717 -9.16 33.59 12.26
C LEU A 717 -8.36 33.94 13.52
N ASN A 718 -7.17 34.50 13.32
CA ASN A 718 -6.28 34.88 14.42
C ASN A 718 -6.70 36.25 14.99
N PHE A 719 -7.46 36.22 16.09
CA PHE A 719 -7.90 37.41 16.82
C PHE A 719 -6.78 38.13 17.59
N THR A 720 -5.55 37.61 17.61
CA THR A 720 -4.38 38.24 18.26
C THR A 720 -3.42 38.92 17.28
N ALA A 721 -3.66 38.78 15.97
CA ALA A 721 -2.78 39.33 14.92
C ALA A 721 -3.03 40.82 14.59
N GLY A 722 -4.01 41.45 15.23
CA GLY A 722 -4.44 42.82 14.95
C GLY A 722 -5.43 42.92 13.77
N GLU A 723 -6.11 44.06 13.68
CA GLU A 723 -7.23 44.28 12.74
C GLU A 723 -6.80 44.20 11.27
N LYS A 724 -5.65 44.79 10.91
CA LYS A 724 -5.14 44.79 9.52
C LYS A 724 -4.88 43.37 9.01
N ALA A 725 -4.25 42.53 9.83
CA ALA A 725 -3.97 41.14 9.47
C ALA A 725 -5.26 40.32 9.33
N LEU A 726 -6.24 40.59 10.20
CA LEU A 726 -7.55 39.94 10.16
C LEU A 726 -8.33 40.31 8.89
N LYS A 727 -8.38 41.59 8.53
CA LYS A 727 -9.01 42.06 7.28
C LYS A 727 -8.36 41.45 6.05
N ALA A 728 -7.03 41.44 5.98
CA ALA A 728 -6.29 40.81 4.89
C ALA A 728 -6.60 39.30 4.77
N ALA A 729 -6.77 38.60 5.90
CA ALA A 729 -7.15 37.19 5.90
C ALA A 729 -8.59 36.96 5.38
N ILE A 730 -9.53 37.82 5.79
CA ILE A 730 -10.93 37.80 5.34
C ILE A 730 -11.02 38.04 3.83
N GLU A 731 -10.35 39.06 3.33
CA GLU A 731 -10.34 39.42 1.91
C GLU A 731 -9.68 38.32 1.05
N ASN A 732 -8.48 37.86 1.45
CA ASN A 732 -7.73 36.87 0.66
C ASN A 732 -8.45 35.51 0.60
N ALA A 733 -9.08 35.08 1.70
CA ALA A 733 -9.91 33.88 1.72
C ALA A 733 -11.34 34.08 1.19
N GLN A 734 -11.71 35.32 0.80
CA GLN A 734 -13.06 35.69 0.37
C GLN A 734 -14.14 35.21 1.35
N ILE A 735 -13.91 35.47 2.65
CA ILE A 735 -14.84 35.07 3.71
C ILE A 735 -16.04 35.99 3.68
N SER A 736 -17.24 35.42 3.61
CA SER A 736 -18.53 36.14 3.68
C SER A 736 -19.24 35.96 5.02
N GLN A 737 -18.90 34.90 5.77
CA GLN A 737 -19.56 34.49 7.00
C GLN A 737 -18.53 34.16 8.07
N ILE A 738 -18.73 34.70 9.28
CA ILE A 738 -17.87 34.42 10.44
C ILE A 738 -18.73 33.90 11.60
N TYR A 739 -18.38 32.72 12.10
CA TYR A 739 -18.96 32.15 13.32
C TYR A 739 -18.18 32.62 14.55
N THR A 740 -18.87 33.23 15.51
CA THR A 740 -18.28 33.82 16.73
C THR A 740 -19.24 33.74 17.92
N SER A 741 -18.88 34.31 19.07
CA SER A 741 -19.70 34.41 20.27
C SER A 741 -19.72 35.86 20.76
N ARG A 742 -20.89 36.37 21.15
CA ARG A 742 -21.01 37.74 21.69
C ARG A 742 -20.18 37.90 22.96
N LYS A 743 -20.29 36.92 23.88
CA LYS A 743 -19.48 36.88 25.10
C LYS A 743 -17.98 36.85 24.82
N PHE A 744 -17.57 36.19 23.74
CA PHE A 744 -16.16 36.15 23.36
C PHE A 744 -15.68 37.49 22.80
N LEU A 745 -16.48 38.16 21.96
CA LEU A 745 -16.17 39.51 21.47
C LEU A 745 -16.09 40.52 22.63
N GLU A 746 -17.04 40.50 23.56
CA GLU A 746 -17.00 41.32 24.78
C GLU A 746 -15.74 41.04 25.60
N LYS A 747 -15.32 39.77 25.71
CA LYS A 747 -14.07 39.40 26.40
C LYS A 747 -12.82 39.93 25.68
N LEU A 748 -12.82 39.98 24.35
CA LEU A 748 -11.72 40.56 23.57
C LEU A 748 -11.68 42.08 23.73
N GLU A 749 -12.84 42.75 23.68
CA GLU A 749 -12.96 44.19 23.88
C GLU A 749 -12.48 44.61 25.28
N ASN A 750 -12.87 43.85 26.32
CA ASN A 750 -12.37 44.02 27.69
C ASN A 750 -10.85 43.78 27.81
N LYS A 751 -10.23 43.05 26.87
CA LYS A 751 -8.77 42.88 26.77
C LYS A 751 -8.12 43.94 25.86
N GLY A 752 -8.85 44.96 25.43
CA GLY A 752 -8.37 46.03 24.55
C GLY A 752 -8.28 45.65 23.07
N ILE A 753 -8.94 44.56 22.65
CA ILE A 753 -8.94 44.09 21.26
C ILE A 753 -10.32 44.35 20.67
N SER A 754 -10.50 45.51 20.03
CA SER A 754 -11.68 45.82 19.21
C SER A 754 -11.47 45.32 17.78
N LEU A 755 -12.46 44.61 17.23
CA LEU A 755 -12.37 44.02 15.90
C LEU A 755 -13.50 44.56 15.01
N ASN A 756 -13.13 45.21 13.91
CA ASN A 756 -14.08 45.64 12.88
C ASN A 756 -13.97 44.71 11.66
N PHE A 757 -15.05 44.02 11.34
CA PHE A 757 -15.12 43.03 10.26
C PHE A 757 -15.61 43.62 8.92
N GLY A 758 -16.11 44.86 8.91
CA GLY A 758 -16.76 45.47 7.75
C GLY A 758 -18.24 45.09 7.59
N GLU A 759 -18.98 45.90 6.83
CA GLU A 759 -20.45 45.78 6.68
C GLU A 759 -20.89 44.55 5.86
N ASN A 760 -20.01 44.05 4.98
CA ASN A 760 -20.33 42.95 4.06
C ASN A 760 -20.13 41.54 4.67
N ILE A 761 -19.81 41.45 5.97
CA ILE A 761 -19.55 40.18 6.64
C ILE A 761 -20.73 39.80 7.54
N HIS A 762 -21.29 38.61 7.29
CA HIS A 762 -22.37 38.07 8.11
C HIS A 762 -21.81 37.39 9.37
N LEU A 763 -21.95 38.07 10.51
CA LEU A 763 -21.62 37.51 11.82
C LEU A 763 -22.73 36.57 12.31
N ILE A 764 -22.36 35.33 12.60
CA ILE A 764 -23.27 34.30 13.13
C ILE A 764 -22.85 33.96 14.55
N TYR A 765 -23.71 34.26 15.51
CA TYR A 765 -23.43 34.05 16.92
C TYR A 765 -23.83 32.66 17.40
N MET A 766 -22.94 32.00 18.14
CA MET A 766 -23.19 30.67 18.70
C MET A 766 -24.34 30.66 19.70
N GLU A 767 -24.58 31.76 20.41
CA GLU A 767 -25.72 31.92 21.30
C GLU A 767 -27.05 31.76 20.57
N ASP A 768 -27.18 32.39 19.39
CA ASP A 768 -28.39 32.34 18.56
C ASP A 768 -28.63 30.92 18.02
N ILE A 769 -27.56 30.21 17.64
CA ILE A 769 -27.61 28.80 17.23
C ILE A 769 -28.09 27.90 18.37
N VAL A 770 -27.55 28.11 19.59
CA VAL A 770 -27.94 27.34 20.76
C VAL A 770 -29.41 27.59 21.11
N GLU A 771 -29.88 28.84 21.02
CA GLU A 771 -31.29 29.17 21.22
C GLU A 771 -32.18 28.50 20.16
N ASN A 772 -31.77 28.51 18.90
CA ASN A 772 -32.49 27.82 17.83
C ASN A 772 -32.58 26.31 18.09
N PHE A 773 -31.50 25.66 18.55
CA PHE A 773 -31.53 24.25 18.94
C PHE A 773 -32.45 23.98 20.13
N LYS A 774 -32.54 24.92 21.09
CA LYS A 774 -33.49 24.83 22.20
C LYS A 774 -34.95 24.98 21.76
N LYS A 775 -35.22 25.77 20.71
CA LYS A 775 -36.56 25.89 20.10
C LYS A 775 -36.91 24.64 19.28
N GLN A 776 -35.93 24.07 18.58
CA GLN A 776 -36.10 22.89 17.71
C GLN A 776 -35.79 21.54 18.40
N LYS A 777 -36.28 21.32 19.64
CA LYS A 777 -35.97 20.09 20.41
C LYS A 777 -36.33 18.81 19.66
N SER A 778 -37.45 18.80 18.94
CA SER A 778 -37.90 17.66 18.14
C SER A 778 -36.89 17.27 17.06
N LYS A 779 -36.29 18.26 16.37
CA LYS A 779 -35.24 18.05 15.36
C LYS A 779 -33.97 17.47 15.98
N VAL A 780 -33.57 17.97 17.16
CA VAL A 780 -32.41 17.44 17.90
C VAL A 780 -32.62 15.99 18.31
N ILE A 781 -33.77 15.67 18.91
CA ILE A 781 -34.11 14.31 19.35
C ILE A 781 -34.19 13.35 18.15
N ARG A 782 -34.89 13.75 17.06
CA ARG A 782 -34.97 12.96 15.83
C ARG A 782 -33.57 12.68 15.25
N THR A 783 -32.70 13.68 15.23
CA THR A 783 -31.32 13.51 14.75
C THR A 783 -30.53 12.58 15.66
N MET A 784 -30.69 12.67 16.98
CA MET A 784 -30.05 11.76 17.94
C MET A 784 -30.52 10.31 17.77
N ILE A 785 -31.80 10.08 17.53
CA ILE A 785 -32.36 8.77 17.22
C ILE A 785 -31.77 8.24 15.91
N MET A 786 -31.79 9.06 14.85
CA MET A 786 -31.20 8.73 13.55
C MET A 786 -29.72 8.37 13.66
N VAL A 787 -28.93 9.16 14.39
CA VAL A 787 -27.51 8.91 14.65
C VAL A 787 -27.31 7.60 15.43
N SER A 788 -28.23 7.25 16.33
CA SER A 788 -28.12 6.02 17.12
C SER A 788 -28.44 4.79 16.28
N ILE A 789 -29.51 4.82 15.48
CA ILE A 789 -30.03 3.67 14.72
C ILE A 789 -29.29 3.46 13.40
N LEU A 790 -29.09 4.51 12.60
CA LEU A 790 -28.59 4.32 11.23
C LEU A 790 -27.12 3.88 11.20
N PRO A 791 -26.75 2.94 10.32
CA PRO A 791 -25.36 2.59 10.06
C PRO A 791 -24.52 3.79 9.60
N SER A 792 -23.22 3.78 9.93
CA SER A 792 -22.31 4.87 9.56
C SER A 792 -22.20 5.09 8.04
N CYS A 793 -22.40 4.05 7.22
CA CYS A 793 -22.38 4.17 5.76
C CYS A 793 -23.52 5.06 5.22
N ILE A 794 -24.72 4.97 5.81
CA ILE A 794 -25.89 5.76 5.41
C ILE A 794 -25.70 7.22 5.82
N LEU A 795 -25.30 7.47 7.07
CA LEU A 795 -25.03 8.84 7.55
C LEU A 795 -23.98 9.53 6.68
N LYS A 796 -22.91 8.81 6.31
CA LYS A 796 -21.89 9.34 5.41
C LYS A 796 -22.42 9.61 4.01
N ALA A 797 -23.32 8.78 3.48
CA ALA A 797 -23.91 8.99 2.16
C ALA A 797 -24.80 10.25 2.13
N ILE A 798 -25.58 10.48 3.20
CA ILE A 798 -26.48 11.64 3.33
C ILE A 798 -25.69 12.94 3.56
N PHE A 799 -24.80 12.94 4.55
CA PHE A 799 -24.18 14.17 5.03
C PHE A 799 -22.81 14.48 4.45
N THR A 800 -22.09 13.51 3.85
CA THR A 800 -20.73 13.75 3.32
C THR A 800 -20.48 12.88 2.08
N PRO A 801 -21.16 13.19 0.97
CA PRO A 801 -21.11 12.37 -0.25
C PRO A 801 -19.71 12.38 -0.91
N SER A 802 -18.96 13.48 -0.83
CA SER A 802 -17.61 13.53 -1.39
C SER A 802 -16.66 12.60 -0.62
N LYS A 803 -15.84 11.88 -1.40
CA LYS A 803 -14.76 11.03 -0.89
C LYS A 803 -13.38 11.61 -1.24
N ASN A 804 -13.32 12.82 -1.79
CA ASN A 804 -12.08 13.43 -2.21
C ASN A 804 -11.26 13.91 -1.01
N ASN A 805 -10.28 13.12 -0.58
CA ASN A 805 -9.37 13.47 0.51
C ASN A 805 -8.30 14.51 0.11
N LEU A 806 -8.21 14.89 -1.17
CA LEU A 806 -7.34 15.96 -1.64
C LEU A 806 -8.02 17.34 -1.62
N ALA A 807 -9.33 17.40 -1.35
CA ALA A 807 -10.03 18.67 -1.15
C ALA A 807 -9.46 19.42 0.06
N ILE A 808 -9.31 20.74 -0.09
CA ILE A 808 -8.85 21.62 0.99
C ILE A 808 -9.84 21.53 2.16
N ALA A 809 -9.31 21.28 3.34
CA ALA A 809 -10.09 21.16 4.57
C ALA A 809 -9.98 22.44 5.41
N ALA A 810 -8.76 22.99 5.53
CA ALA A 810 -8.51 24.17 6.33
C ALA A 810 -7.51 25.11 5.65
N ILE A 811 -7.66 26.41 5.93
CA ILE A 811 -6.67 27.44 5.65
C ILE A 811 -6.30 28.09 6.96
N LEU A 812 -5.00 28.15 7.25
CA LEU A 812 -4.46 28.79 8.44
C LEU A 812 -3.55 29.92 8.03
N PHE A 813 -3.83 31.12 8.54
CA PHE A 813 -3.00 32.29 8.25
C PHE A 813 -1.79 32.32 9.16
N SER A 814 -0.60 32.19 8.57
CA SER A 814 0.66 32.37 9.28
C SER A 814 1.10 33.84 9.19
N SER A 815 1.52 34.39 10.32
CA SER A 815 2.24 35.67 10.38
C SER A 815 3.66 35.40 9.85
N GLY A 816 3.90 35.73 8.58
CA GLY A 816 5.25 35.69 8.03
C GLY A 816 6.14 36.71 8.75
N SER A 817 7.43 36.42 8.90
CA SER A 817 8.42 37.36 9.45
C SER A 817 8.64 38.62 8.59
N GLU A 818 8.09 38.65 7.36
CA GLU A 818 8.46 39.64 6.32
C GLU A 818 7.28 40.11 5.44
N GLY A 819 6.01 40.06 5.89
CA GLY A 819 4.90 40.57 5.06
C GLY A 819 3.46 40.29 5.54
N ALA A 820 2.49 40.52 4.64
CA ALA A 820 1.06 40.25 4.88
C ALA A 820 0.81 38.76 5.20
N PRO A 821 -0.23 38.43 6.01
CA PRO A 821 -0.50 37.05 6.43
C PRO A 821 -0.69 36.10 5.25
N LYS A 822 0.00 34.94 5.29
CA LYS A 822 -0.06 33.94 4.22
C LYS A 822 -1.02 32.82 4.59
N GLY A 823 -2.00 32.55 3.74
CA GLY A 823 -2.94 31.45 3.96
C GLY A 823 -2.34 30.10 3.59
N VAL A 824 -1.99 29.26 4.56
CA VAL A 824 -1.49 27.91 4.33
C VAL A 824 -2.66 26.97 4.03
N MET A 825 -2.71 26.39 2.83
CA MET A 825 -3.78 25.49 2.42
C MET A 825 -3.49 24.03 2.81
N LEU A 826 -4.37 23.45 3.62
CA LEU A 826 -4.25 22.08 4.13
C LEU A 826 -5.44 21.24 3.65
N ASN A 827 -5.16 20.13 2.99
CA ASN A 827 -6.21 19.19 2.58
C ASN A 827 -6.51 18.14 3.66
N ASN A 828 -7.59 17.38 3.45
CA ASN A 828 -8.01 16.32 4.37
C ASN A 828 -6.89 15.28 4.60
N ARG A 829 -6.16 14.91 3.54
CA ARG A 829 -5.05 13.95 3.61
C ARG A 829 -3.91 14.47 4.48
N ASN A 830 -3.55 15.76 4.39
CA ASN A 830 -2.47 16.34 5.19
C ASN A 830 -2.76 16.22 6.69
N ILE A 831 -3.95 16.68 7.09
CA ILE A 831 -4.40 16.67 8.50
C ILE A 831 -4.51 15.24 9.03
N LEU A 832 -5.18 14.34 8.29
CA LEU A 832 -5.35 12.96 8.74
C LEU A 832 -4.04 12.16 8.76
N SER A 833 -3.11 12.46 7.84
CA SER A 833 -1.77 11.86 7.87
C SER A 833 -1.05 12.28 9.14
N ASN A 834 -1.02 13.57 9.47
CA ASN A 834 -0.33 14.03 10.67
C ASN A 834 -0.98 13.51 11.96
N ILE A 835 -2.31 13.43 12.02
CA ILE A 835 -3.02 12.81 13.16
C ILE A 835 -2.61 11.34 13.33
N ALA A 836 -2.57 10.57 12.24
CA ALA A 836 -2.16 9.16 12.30
C ALA A 836 -0.70 9.02 12.73
N GLN A 837 0.18 9.88 12.22
CA GLN A 837 1.60 9.92 12.61
C GLN A 837 1.80 10.22 14.10
N ILE A 838 1.11 11.24 14.62
CA ILE A 838 1.16 11.62 16.03
C ILE A 838 0.56 10.51 16.91
N SER A 839 -0.57 9.93 16.50
CA SER A 839 -1.23 8.84 17.24
C SER A 839 -0.33 7.61 17.36
N ASP A 840 0.39 7.25 16.28
CA ASP A 840 1.34 6.13 16.26
C ASP A 840 2.50 6.34 17.25
N VAL A 841 3.10 7.55 17.30
CA VAL A 841 4.25 7.83 18.19
C VAL A 841 3.86 8.05 19.65
N LEU A 842 2.70 8.68 19.91
CA LEU A 842 2.19 8.86 21.26
C LEU A 842 1.63 7.56 21.86
N CYS A 843 1.43 6.52 21.04
CA CYS A 843 0.76 5.27 21.38
C CYS A 843 -0.55 5.56 22.13
N THR A 844 -1.45 6.31 21.48
CA THR A 844 -2.67 6.81 22.14
C THR A 844 -3.54 5.67 22.69
N LYS A 845 -3.95 5.83 23.94
CA LYS A 845 -4.72 4.85 24.70
C LYS A 845 -6.20 5.21 24.72
N ASN A 846 -7.07 4.25 25.04
CA ASN A 846 -8.49 4.57 25.22
C ASN A 846 -8.74 5.28 26.55
N SER A 847 -7.84 5.06 27.51
CA SER A 847 -7.77 5.77 28.79
C SER A 847 -7.21 7.20 28.70
N ASP A 848 -6.64 7.60 27.56
CA ASP A 848 -6.09 8.95 27.42
C ASP A 848 -7.17 10.04 27.47
N VAL A 849 -6.78 11.18 28.05
CA VAL A 849 -7.56 12.41 28.09
C VAL A 849 -6.64 13.56 27.68
N MET A 850 -7.01 14.28 26.64
CA MET A 850 -6.19 15.34 26.06
C MET A 850 -6.69 16.73 26.49
N LEU A 851 -5.76 17.58 26.93
CA LEU A 851 -6.05 18.99 27.17
C LEU A 851 -6.03 19.78 25.86
N SER A 852 -7.14 20.46 25.58
CA SER A 852 -7.37 21.28 24.40
C SER A 852 -7.42 22.75 24.80
N SER A 853 -6.25 23.30 25.14
CA SER A 853 -6.09 24.72 25.53
C SER A 853 -5.40 25.58 24.46
N LEU A 854 -4.81 24.96 23.43
CA LEU A 854 -4.11 25.68 22.38
C LEU A 854 -5.09 26.30 21.38
N PRO A 855 -4.85 27.54 20.92
CA PRO A 855 -5.79 28.23 20.04
C PRO A 855 -5.97 27.55 18.67
N PRO A 856 -7.21 27.26 18.22
CA PRO A 856 -7.48 26.56 16.95
C PRO A 856 -7.14 27.34 15.67
N PHE A 857 -6.82 28.64 15.76
CA PHE A 857 -6.29 29.41 14.62
C PHE A 857 -4.81 29.13 14.34
N HIS A 858 -4.14 28.33 15.19
CA HIS A 858 -2.83 27.77 14.91
C HIS A 858 -2.96 26.27 14.59
N ALA A 859 -2.10 25.76 13.71
CA ALA A 859 -2.11 24.34 13.32
C ALA A 859 -1.92 23.40 14.51
N PHE A 860 -1.14 23.82 15.52
CA PHE A 860 -0.96 23.05 16.75
C PHE A 860 -2.24 22.92 17.57
N GLY A 861 -3.02 24.01 17.70
CA GLY A 861 -4.32 23.96 18.32
C GLY A 861 -5.36 23.18 17.51
N LEU A 862 -5.39 23.40 16.18
CA LEU A 862 -6.38 22.78 15.29
C LEU A 862 -6.14 21.28 15.11
N THR A 863 -4.97 20.88 14.61
CA THR A 863 -4.73 19.47 14.29
C THR A 863 -4.54 18.65 15.56
N VAL A 864 -3.65 19.08 16.46
CA VAL A 864 -3.18 18.24 17.57
C VAL A 864 -4.14 18.28 18.74
N THR A 865 -4.63 19.46 19.14
CA THR A 865 -5.48 19.53 20.34
C THR A 865 -6.98 19.51 20.05
N THR A 866 -7.42 19.81 18.82
CA THR A 866 -8.84 19.81 18.45
C THR A 866 -9.22 18.56 17.67
N PHE A 867 -8.62 18.32 16.50
CA PHE A 867 -9.01 17.21 15.63
C PHE A 867 -8.50 15.85 16.11
N LEU A 868 -7.23 15.73 16.51
CA LEU A 868 -6.66 14.45 16.94
C LEU A 868 -7.54 13.76 17.98
N PRO A 869 -7.88 14.36 19.15
CA PRO A 869 -8.64 13.62 20.15
C PRO A 869 -10.02 13.22 19.64
N LEU A 870 -10.71 14.08 18.89
CA LEU A 870 -12.06 13.80 18.39
C LEU A 870 -12.10 12.73 17.29
N LEU A 871 -11.12 12.72 16.38
CA LEU A 871 -11.04 11.76 15.28
C LEU A 871 -10.49 10.42 15.75
N GLU A 872 -9.62 10.45 16.77
CA GLU A 872 -9.09 9.27 17.45
C GLU A 872 -10.07 8.75 18.53
N GLY A 873 -11.14 9.45 18.91
CA GLY A 873 -12.06 8.92 19.93
C GLY A 873 -11.55 9.07 21.37
N ILE A 874 -10.55 9.92 21.58
CA ILE A 874 -9.97 10.29 22.88
C ILE A 874 -10.83 11.41 23.47
N LYS A 875 -10.97 11.44 24.80
CA LYS A 875 -11.70 12.50 25.50
C LYS A 875 -10.89 13.81 25.44
N SER A 876 -11.52 14.91 25.03
CA SER A 876 -10.93 16.24 24.97
C SER A 876 -11.46 17.13 26.11
N ILE A 877 -10.56 17.88 26.76
CA ILE A 877 -10.91 18.88 27.79
C ILE A 877 -10.60 20.25 27.23
N THR A 878 -11.63 21.01 26.85
CA THR A 878 -11.43 22.33 26.23
C THR A 878 -11.31 23.42 27.29
N PHE A 879 -10.30 24.27 27.14
CA PHE A 879 -10.06 25.39 28.04
C PHE A 879 -9.65 26.64 27.24
N ALA A 880 -10.48 27.67 27.28
CA ALA A 880 -10.38 28.79 26.33
C ALA A 880 -9.17 29.71 26.53
N ASP A 881 -8.70 29.88 27.76
CA ASP A 881 -7.61 30.80 28.10
C ASP A 881 -6.37 30.04 28.58
N PRO A 882 -5.37 29.79 27.72
CA PRO A 882 -4.16 29.05 28.12
C PRO A 882 -3.31 29.80 29.14
N THR A 883 -3.56 31.09 29.38
CA THR A 883 -2.82 31.89 30.37
C THR A 883 -3.34 31.73 31.81
N ASP A 884 -4.54 31.18 32.00
CA ASP A 884 -5.09 30.87 33.32
C ASP A 884 -4.49 29.57 33.87
N ALA A 885 -3.32 29.72 34.46
CA ALA A 885 -2.55 28.62 35.05
C ALA A 885 -3.34 27.78 36.08
N LEU A 886 -4.11 28.44 36.95
CA LEU A 886 -4.86 27.76 38.01
C LEU A 886 -6.08 27.02 37.45
N GLY A 887 -6.78 27.63 36.49
CA GLY A 887 -7.88 26.99 35.79
C GLY A 887 -7.44 25.74 35.02
N ILE A 888 -6.31 25.84 34.31
CA ILE A 888 -5.70 24.70 33.59
C ILE A 888 -5.33 23.58 34.55
N ALA A 889 -4.62 23.86 35.64
CA ALA A 889 -4.24 22.84 36.61
C ALA A 889 -5.44 22.16 37.27
N LYS A 890 -6.49 22.94 37.61
CA LYS A 890 -7.76 22.38 38.10
C LYS A 890 -8.43 21.50 37.06
N ALA A 891 -8.40 21.88 35.78
CA ALA A 891 -8.97 21.08 34.70
C ALA A 891 -8.20 19.77 34.50
N ILE A 892 -6.87 19.80 34.60
CA ILE A 892 -6.00 18.61 34.55
C ILE A 892 -6.33 17.65 35.69
N ALA A 893 -6.29 18.13 36.93
CA ALA A 893 -6.55 17.32 38.12
C ALA A 893 -7.98 16.74 38.12
N LYS A 894 -8.99 17.57 37.84
CA LYS A 894 -10.41 17.15 37.89
C LYS A 894 -10.76 16.09 36.85
N ASN A 895 -10.11 16.12 35.68
CA ASN A 895 -10.47 15.27 34.55
C ASN A 895 -9.43 14.17 34.26
N ASN A 896 -8.40 14.03 35.10
CA ASN A 896 -7.28 13.11 34.90
C ASN A 896 -6.68 13.24 33.50
N VAL A 897 -6.32 14.47 33.11
CA VAL A 897 -5.68 14.72 31.81
C VAL A 897 -4.34 13.97 31.76
N THR A 898 -4.13 13.21 30.69
CA THR A 898 -2.91 12.40 30.49
C THR A 898 -1.94 13.03 29.50
N ILE A 899 -2.44 13.81 28.55
CA ILE A 899 -1.63 14.43 27.48
C ILE A 899 -1.86 15.94 27.46
N MET A 900 -0.76 16.68 27.55
CA MET A 900 -0.73 18.13 27.46
C MET A 900 0.25 18.60 26.39
N CYS A 901 -0.19 19.56 25.58
CA CYS A 901 0.65 20.25 24.60
C CYS A 901 0.66 21.74 24.93
N GLY A 902 1.84 22.38 24.87
CA GLY A 902 2.02 23.78 25.25
C GLY A 902 3.12 24.45 24.45
N THR A 903 3.28 25.76 24.64
CA THR A 903 4.47 26.50 24.26
C THR A 903 5.39 26.66 25.47
N SER A 904 6.67 26.95 25.25
CA SER A 904 7.62 27.26 26.34
C SER A 904 7.09 28.38 27.24
N THR A 905 6.42 29.35 26.66
CA THR A 905 5.82 30.50 27.35
C THR A 905 4.71 30.07 28.30
N PHE A 906 3.74 29.28 27.81
CA PHE A 906 2.64 28.81 28.66
C PHE A 906 3.13 27.88 29.77
N LEU A 907 4.02 26.94 29.46
CA LEU A 907 4.60 26.04 30.46
C LEU A 907 5.40 26.80 31.52
N GLY A 908 6.10 27.87 31.13
CA GLY A 908 6.78 28.78 32.05
C GLY A 908 5.84 29.52 33.01
N ILE A 909 4.67 29.94 32.54
CA ILE A 909 3.64 30.55 33.41
C ILE A 909 3.21 29.54 34.50
N TYR A 910 3.03 28.27 34.14
CA TYR A 910 2.64 27.23 35.09
C TYR A 910 3.76 26.90 36.09
N ALA A 911 5.00 26.80 35.60
CA ALA A 911 6.17 26.57 36.45
C ALA A 911 6.32 27.66 37.53
N ARG A 912 6.19 28.94 37.15
CA ARG A 912 6.35 30.08 38.07
C ARG A 912 5.17 30.34 39.00
N ASN A 913 3.98 29.79 38.72
CA ASN A 913 2.78 30.09 39.51
C ASN A 913 2.80 29.37 40.88
N LYS A 914 2.98 30.12 41.96
CA LYS A 914 3.08 29.59 43.35
C LYS A 914 1.82 28.87 43.86
N LYS A 915 0.64 29.07 43.25
CA LYS A 915 -0.62 28.42 43.66
C LYS A 915 -0.75 26.99 43.13
N LEU A 916 0.16 26.54 42.27
CA LEU A 916 0.12 25.22 41.64
C LEU A 916 0.97 24.22 42.42
N ASP A 917 0.35 23.08 42.73
CA ASP A 917 0.98 21.95 43.40
C ASP A 917 1.35 20.83 42.40
N ALA A 918 2.35 20.02 42.74
CA ALA A 918 2.79 18.86 41.95
C ALA A 918 1.64 17.88 41.65
N LEU A 919 0.77 17.63 42.64
CA LEU A 919 -0.35 16.69 42.54
C LEU A 919 -1.37 17.10 41.47
N MET A 920 -1.46 18.40 41.15
CA MET A 920 -2.39 18.87 40.11
C MET A 920 -2.02 18.40 38.70
N PHE A 921 -0.76 18.00 38.49
CA PHE A 921 -0.21 17.55 37.21
C PHE A 921 0.13 16.04 37.21
N GLU A 922 -0.19 15.31 38.28
CA GLU A 922 0.22 13.92 38.49
C GLU A 922 -0.25 12.97 37.37
N SER A 923 -1.48 13.15 36.90
CA SER A 923 -2.11 12.33 35.85
C SER A 923 -1.43 12.45 34.47
N LEU A 924 -0.62 13.49 34.24
CA LEU A 924 0.06 13.67 32.97
C LEU A 924 1.12 12.60 32.75
N ARG A 925 0.99 11.85 31.65
CA ARG A 925 2.02 10.93 31.16
C ARG A 925 2.92 11.56 30.09
N ILE A 926 2.42 12.54 29.33
CA ILE A 926 3.14 13.19 28.25
C ILE A 926 2.89 14.70 28.29
N VAL A 927 3.97 15.47 28.29
CA VAL A 927 3.97 16.93 28.13
C VAL A 927 4.87 17.28 26.95
N VAL A 928 4.31 17.88 25.90
CA VAL A 928 5.05 18.29 24.70
C VAL A 928 5.05 19.82 24.57
N SER A 929 6.23 20.40 24.42
CA SER A 929 6.43 21.79 24.04
C SER A 929 6.68 21.90 22.54
N GLY A 930 6.08 22.90 21.90
CA GLY A 930 6.32 23.20 20.49
C GLY A 930 5.96 24.64 20.13
N ALA A 931 6.05 24.95 18.83
CA ALA A 931 5.86 26.29 18.24
C ALA A 931 6.91 27.35 18.60
N GLU A 932 7.79 27.10 19.57
CA GLU A 932 8.97 27.90 19.90
C GLU A 932 10.03 27.04 20.59
N LYS A 933 11.28 27.53 20.62
CA LYS A 933 12.39 26.88 21.33
C LYS A 933 12.03 26.74 22.81
N LEU A 934 12.21 25.55 23.39
CA LEU A 934 12.01 25.34 24.82
C LEU A 934 13.18 25.95 25.58
N LYS A 935 12.88 26.94 26.44
CA LYS A 935 13.89 27.52 27.33
C LYS A 935 14.31 26.50 28.39
N ASN A 936 15.62 26.37 28.62
CA ASN A 936 16.15 25.43 29.60
C ASN A 936 15.65 25.75 31.02
N GLU A 937 15.49 27.03 31.37
CA GLU A 937 14.96 27.44 32.68
C GLU A 937 13.53 26.94 32.87
N VAL A 938 12.71 26.98 31.81
CA VAL A 938 11.34 26.47 31.84
C VAL A 938 11.33 24.96 32.01
N ARG A 939 12.19 24.24 31.26
CA ARG A 939 12.34 22.78 31.37
C ARG A 939 12.65 22.38 32.80
N THR A 940 13.72 22.94 33.36
CA THR A 940 14.22 22.60 34.70
C THR A 940 13.21 23.01 35.77
N ALA A 941 12.62 24.20 35.70
CA ALA A 941 11.64 24.66 36.68
C ALA A 941 10.37 23.78 36.68
N PHE A 942 9.88 23.39 35.50
CA PHE A 942 8.70 22.53 35.38
C PHE A 942 8.99 21.12 35.91
N GLU A 943 10.15 20.55 35.57
CA GLU A 943 10.56 19.22 36.03
C GLU A 943 10.82 19.19 37.54
N MET A 944 11.51 20.18 38.10
CA MET A 944 11.77 20.26 39.54
C MET A 944 10.47 20.35 40.35
N LYS A 945 9.51 21.14 39.88
CA LYS A 945 8.24 21.40 40.58
C LYS A 945 7.22 20.29 40.40
N PHE A 946 6.99 19.82 39.17
CA PHE A 946 5.91 18.89 38.84
C PHE A 946 6.39 17.44 38.64
N LYS A 947 7.70 17.19 38.64
CA LYS A 947 8.31 15.86 38.35
C LYS A 947 7.88 15.31 36.98
N LYS A 948 7.69 16.20 36.01
CA LYS A 948 7.31 15.87 34.64
C LYS A 948 8.35 16.45 33.68
N THR A 949 8.91 15.59 32.84
CA THR A 949 9.79 16.01 31.75
C THR A 949 8.96 16.63 30.61
N ILE A 950 9.43 17.76 30.09
CA ILE A 950 8.87 18.39 28.88
C ILE A 950 9.63 17.87 27.66
N PHE A 951 8.93 17.26 26.72
CA PHE A 951 9.50 16.83 25.45
C PHE A 951 9.34 17.92 24.38
N GLU A 952 10.37 18.14 23.57
CA GLU A 952 10.30 19.08 22.45
C GLU A 952 9.77 18.43 21.18
N GLY A 953 8.92 19.14 20.46
CA GLY A 953 8.50 18.81 19.11
C GLY A 953 8.67 19.99 18.16
N TYR A 954 8.99 19.70 16.91
CA TYR A 954 9.22 20.69 15.87
C TYR A 954 8.34 20.47 14.65
N GLY A 955 8.03 21.58 14.00
CA GLY A 955 7.41 21.66 12.69
C GLY A 955 6.78 23.03 12.48
N ALA A 956 6.03 23.15 11.40
CA ALA A 956 5.43 24.40 10.93
C ALA A 956 3.97 24.18 10.52
N THR A 957 3.23 25.27 10.28
CA THR A 957 1.85 25.16 9.75
C THR A 957 1.84 24.38 8.44
N GLU A 958 2.89 24.57 7.63
CA GLU A 958 3.17 23.93 6.35
C GLU A 958 3.42 22.40 6.46
N THR A 959 3.66 21.86 7.66
CA THR A 959 3.82 20.42 7.95
C THR A 959 2.68 19.84 8.80
N THR A 960 1.64 20.62 9.08
CA THR A 960 0.32 20.26 9.63
C THR A 960 0.14 19.71 11.08
N PRO A 961 0.85 20.10 12.14
CA PRO A 961 2.09 20.87 12.19
C PRO A 961 3.32 20.03 12.50
N VAL A 962 3.20 18.79 12.99
CA VAL A 962 4.32 18.11 13.64
C VAL A 962 5.17 17.38 12.61
N ALA A 963 6.49 17.62 12.62
CA ALA A 963 7.45 16.95 11.74
C ALA A 963 8.37 16.00 12.52
N SER A 964 8.82 16.42 13.71
CA SER A 964 9.65 15.61 14.62
C SER A 964 9.22 15.82 16.06
N VAL A 965 9.52 14.83 16.93
CA VAL A 965 9.20 14.92 18.36
C VAL A 965 10.10 14.00 19.20
N ASN A 966 10.50 14.49 20.37
CA ASN A 966 11.10 13.67 21.42
C ASN A 966 10.03 12.89 22.18
N LEU A 967 10.36 11.68 22.62
CA LEU A 967 9.46 10.81 23.38
C LEU A 967 10.13 10.28 24.65
N PRO A 968 9.34 9.80 25.65
CA PRO A 968 9.89 9.13 26.82
C PRO A 968 10.72 7.91 26.42
N ASN A 969 11.93 7.80 26.98
CA ASN A 969 12.77 6.61 26.81
C ASN A 969 12.10 5.36 27.41
N ARG A 970 12.42 4.18 26.87
CA ARG A 970 11.92 2.89 27.38
C ARG A 970 13.07 1.93 27.67
N PHE A 971 12.99 1.24 28.78
CA PHE A 971 13.90 0.15 29.11
C PHE A 971 13.34 -1.18 28.63
N ASP A 972 14.15 -1.95 27.92
CA ASP A 972 13.83 -3.30 27.45
C ASP A 972 14.52 -4.33 28.34
N VAL A 973 13.73 -5.01 29.19
CA VAL A 973 14.23 -6.01 30.13
C VAL A 973 14.77 -7.28 29.46
N ASP A 974 14.29 -7.60 28.24
CA ASP A 974 14.71 -8.83 27.54
C ASP A 974 16.12 -8.68 26.96
N TYR A 975 16.47 -7.45 26.55
CA TYR A 975 17.75 -7.11 25.91
C TYR A 975 18.66 -6.25 26.80
N TRP A 976 18.19 -5.89 28.01
CA TRP A 976 18.88 -4.99 28.94
C TRP A 976 19.35 -3.67 28.29
N LEU A 977 18.53 -3.12 27.39
CA LEU A 977 18.86 -1.94 26.59
C LEU A 977 17.88 -0.79 26.85
N ILE A 978 18.37 0.44 26.88
CA ILE A 978 17.53 1.64 26.87
C ILE A 978 17.29 2.05 25.41
N HIS A 979 16.04 2.03 24.99
CA HIS A 979 15.61 2.69 23.78
C HIS A 979 15.50 4.19 24.03
N ARG A 980 16.47 4.94 23.50
CA ARG A 980 16.51 6.41 23.55
C ARG A 980 15.60 6.98 22.46
N ALA A 981 14.52 7.60 22.87
CA ALA A 981 13.59 8.32 21.98
C ALA A 981 13.62 9.83 22.22
N SER A 982 14.56 10.30 23.05
CA SER A 982 14.84 11.71 23.30
C SER A 982 16.34 11.94 23.45
N LYS A 983 16.80 13.11 22.98
CA LYS A 983 18.13 13.65 23.25
C LYS A 983 18.03 15.12 23.66
N GLU A 984 18.89 15.53 24.58
CA GLU A 984 18.98 16.92 25.01
C GLU A 984 19.39 17.82 23.84
N GLY A 985 18.80 19.01 23.73
CA GLY A 985 19.01 19.96 22.63
C GLY A 985 18.36 19.59 21.29
N SER A 986 17.94 18.33 21.11
CA SER A 986 17.24 17.88 19.91
C SER A 986 15.75 18.23 19.96
N VAL A 987 15.13 18.40 18.79
CA VAL A 987 13.67 18.46 18.60
C VAL A 987 13.07 17.11 18.19
N GLY A 988 13.82 16.03 18.44
CA GLY A 988 13.41 14.64 18.25
C GLY A 988 13.64 14.09 16.84
N MET A 989 13.19 12.85 16.66
CA MET A 989 13.26 12.14 15.39
C MET A 989 12.05 12.46 14.49
N PRO A 990 12.18 12.33 13.15
CA PRO A 990 11.07 12.45 12.23
C PRO A 990 9.88 11.54 12.61
N LEU A 991 8.66 12.02 12.41
CA LEU A 991 7.48 11.18 12.52
C LEU A 991 7.48 10.09 11.44
N PRO A 992 6.88 8.91 11.68
CA PRO A 992 6.77 7.87 10.64
C PRO A 992 6.13 8.40 9.35
N GLY A 993 6.71 8.14 8.18
CA GLY A 993 6.20 8.70 6.91
C GLY A 993 6.61 10.15 6.64
N THR A 994 7.44 10.72 7.51
CA THR A 994 8.14 12.01 7.33
C THR A 994 9.60 11.73 7.03
N ALA A 995 10.13 12.43 6.04
CA ALA A 995 11.55 12.45 5.71
C ALA A 995 12.11 13.83 6.02
N ILE A 996 13.33 13.88 6.55
CA ILE A 996 14.07 15.12 6.78
C ILE A 996 15.40 15.01 6.06
N ARG A 997 15.76 16.04 5.30
CA ARG A 997 17.09 16.18 4.68
C ARG A 997 17.74 17.46 5.18
N ILE A 998 19.04 17.41 5.34
CA ILE A 998 19.88 18.58 5.58
C ILE A 998 20.65 18.83 4.29
N VAL A 999 20.49 20.01 3.70
CA VAL A 999 21.03 20.32 2.39
C VAL A 999 21.78 21.65 2.37
N ASP A 1000 22.69 21.81 1.42
CA ASP A 1000 23.21 23.14 1.09
C ASP A 1000 22.06 24.04 0.60
N PRO A 1001 21.90 25.26 1.13
CA PRO A 1001 20.78 26.13 0.79
C PRO A 1001 20.78 26.60 -0.69
N ASN A 1002 21.92 26.55 -1.38
CA ASN A 1002 22.06 27.01 -2.76
C ASN A 1002 21.98 25.85 -3.76
N THR A 1003 22.69 24.75 -3.50
CA THR A 1003 22.76 23.60 -4.43
C THR A 1003 21.67 22.55 -4.18
N TYR A 1004 21.08 22.54 -2.98
CA TYR A 1004 20.18 21.48 -2.50
C TYR A 1004 20.83 20.08 -2.44
N GLU A 1005 22.16 20.00 -2.50
CA GLU A 1005 22.89 18.76 -2.26
C GLU A 1005 22.84 18.37 -0.79
N ILE A 1006 22.74 17.08 -0.51
CA ILE A 1006 22.63 16.54 0.85
C ILE A 1006 23.99 16.70 1.55
N LEU A 1007 23.97 17.32 2.73
CA LEU A 1007 25.16 17.47 3.57
C LEU A 1007 25.41 16.22 4.41
N LYS A 1008 26.62 16.09 4.96
CA LYS A 1008 26.96 14.95 5.80
C LYS A 1008 26.24 15.04 7.14
N THR A 1009 26.12 13.90 7.81
CA THR A 1009 25.65 13.82 9.19
C THR A 1009 26.45 14.76 10.10
N ASN A 1010 25.76 15.45 11.01
CA ASN A 1010 26.28 16.52 11.88
C ASN A 1010 26.73 17.83 11.19
N GLU A 1011 26.61 17.97 9.86
CA GLU A 1011 26.86 19.25 9.20
C GLU A 1011 25.59 20.13 9.20
N ASP A 1012 25.74 21.40 9.56
CA ASP A 1012 24.61 22.34 9.59
C ASP A 1012 24.24 22.83 8.19
N GLY A 1013 23.00 22.58 7.79
CA GLY A 1013 22.45 23.03 6.52
C GLY A 1013 21.00 23.43 6.61
N LEU A 1014 20.38 23.67 5.46
CA LEU A 1014 18.96 23.93 5.35
C LEU A 1014 18.14 22.66 5.63
N ILE A 1015 17.16 22.79 6.52
CA ILE A 1015 16.24 21.70 6.84
C ILE A 1015 15.15 21.62 5.76
N LEU A 1016 15.06 20.48 5.07
CA LEU A 1016 13.95 20.14 4.19
C LEU A 1016 13.07 19.08 4.82
N ILE A 1017 11.76 19.27 4.77
CA ILE A 1017 10.78 18.30 5.30
C ILE A 1017 9.90 17.76 4.17
N GLY A 1018 9.96 16.44 3.96
CA GLY A 1018 9.12 15.71 3.02
C GLY A 1018 8.09 14.85 3.76
N GLY A 1019 6.88 14.72 3.21
CA GLY A 1019 5.85 13.90 3.85
C GLY A 1019 4.45 14.12 3.32
N HIS A 1020 3.52 13.22 3.65
CA HIS A 1020 2.12 13.36 3.27
C HIS A 1020 1.40 14.48 4.04
N GLN A 1021 1.99 14.94 5.14
CA GLN A 1021 1.54 16.07 5.96
C GLN A 1021 1.97 17.44 5.40
N VAL A 1022 2.84 17.49 4.39
CA VAL A 1022 3.26 18.76 3.77
C VAL A 1022 2.08 19.41 3.03
N MET A 1023 1.89 20.71 3.25
CA MET A 1023 0.78 21.52 2.74
C MET A 1023 0.56 21.40 1.23
N VAL A 1024 -0.62 21.84 0.78
CA VAL A 1024 -0.88 21.99 -0.66
C VAL A 1024 -0.07 23.16 -1.23
N GLY A 1025 -0.09 24.31 -0.54
CA GLY A 1025 0.59 25.53 -0.94
C GLY A 1025 0.00 26.75 -0.24
N TYR A 1026 0.47 27.94 -0.61
CA TYR A 1026 -0.09 29.21 -0.15
C TYR A 1026 -1.29 29.65 -1.01
N LEU A 1027 -2.35 30.07 -0.34
CA LEU A 1027 -3.59 30.57 -0.94
C LEU A 1027 -3.29 31.74 -1.89
N ASN A 1028 -3.74 31.62 -3.14
CA ASN A 1028 -3.58 32.64 -4.18
C ASN A 1028 -2.12 33.07 -4.42
N ASN A 1029 -1.13 32.28 -4.00
CA ASN A 1029 0.28 32.65 -4.11
C ASN A 1029 1.12 31.45 -4.58
N LYS A 1030 1.01 31.17 -5.88
CA LYS A 1030 1.74 30.08 -6.52
C LYS A 1030 3.25 30.33 -6.51
N GLU A 1031 3.69 31.56 -6.78
CA GLU A 1031 5.11 31.93 -6.82
C GLU A 1031 5.82 31.62 -5.50
N LYS A 1032 5.27 32.08 -4.36
CA LYS A 1032 5.83 31.76 -3.04
C LYS A 1032 5.74 30.27 -2.73
N THR A 1033 4.73 29.57 -3.26
CA THR A 1033 4.64 28.12 -3.10
C THR A 1033 5.77 27.40 -3.83
N ASP A 1034 6.04 27.76 -5.08
CA ASP A 1034 7.10 27.17 -5.90
C ASP A 1034 8.50 27.53 -5.36
N GLU A 1035 8.62 28.64 -4.63
CA GLU A 1035 9.83 29.01 -3.89
C GLU A 1035 10.12 28.05 -2.73
N VAL A 1036 9.12 27.73 -1.91
CA VAL A 1036 9.32 26.93 -0.67
C VAL A 1036 9.04 25.44 -0.84
N ILE A 1037 8.30 25.02 -1.87
CA ILE A 1037 8.04 23.61 -2.15
C ILE A 1037 8.90 23.17 -3.32
N LYS A 1038 9.85 22.27 -3.07
CA LYS A 1038 10.72 21.67 -4.09
C LYS A 1038 10.31 20.22 -4.34
N GLU A 1039 10.29 19.80 -5.60
CA GLU A 1039 10.07 18.40 -5.95
C GLU A 1039 11.41 17.74 -6.27
N ILE A 1040 11.86 16.82 -5.41
CA ILE A 1040 13.14 16.12 -5.52
C ILE A 1040 12.87 14.63 -5.36
N ASP A 1041 13.35 13.81 -6.30
CA ASP A 1041 13.11 12.35 -6.34
C ASP A 1041 11.62 11.93 -6.32
N GLY A 1042 10.72 12.79 -6.82
CA GLY A 1042 9.27 12.54 -6.78
C GLY A 1042 8.64 12.73 -5.39
N ILE A 1043 9.36 13.36 -4.46
CA ILE A 1043 8.88 13.76 -3.13
C ILE A 1043 8.76 15.29 -3.11
N ARG A 1044 7.68 15.81 -2.52
CA ARG A 1044 7.50 17.24 -2.24
C ARG A 1044 8.17 17.58 -0.91
N TRP A 1045 9.20 18.41 -0.98
CA TRP A 1045 9.98 18.90 0.15
C TRP A 1045 9.62 20.34 0.46
N TYR A 1046 9.30 20.61 1.72
CA TYR A 1046 9.13 21.96 2.23
C TYR A 1046 10.47 22.48 2.74
N ASN A 1047 10.92 23.59 2.15
CA ASN A 1047 12.01 24.41 2.63
C ASN A 1047 11.53 25.20 3.86
N THR A 1048 12.06 24.88 5.03
CA THR A 1048 11.61 25.47 6.29
C THR A 1048 12.16 26.88 6.53
N GLY A 1049 13.25 27.25 5.86
CA GLY A 1049 14.06 28.43 6.19
C GLY A 1049 14.83 28.30 7.51
N ASP A 1050 14.81 27.13 8.15
CA ASP A 1050 15.52 26.84 9.39
C ASP A 1050 16.83 26.08 9.08
N LYS A 1051 17.90 26.42 9.80
CA LYS A 1051 19.23 25.80 9.74
C LYS A 1051 19.39 24.79 10.87
N GLY A 1052 19.93 23.61 10.55
CA GLY A 1052 20.18 22.56 11.55
C GLY A 1052 20.89 21.35 10.96
N HIS A 1053 21.06 20.32 11.77
CA HIS A 1053 21.70 19.06 11.38
C HIS A 1053 20.94 17.85 11.93
N LEU A 1054 21.18 16.69 11.32
CA LEU A 1054 20.79 15.38 11.84
C LEU A 1054 22.02 14.72 12.45
N ASP A 1055 21.86 14.10 13.61
CA ASP A 1055 22.91 13.24 14.18
C ASP A 1055 22.87 11.83 13.55
N GLU A 1056 23.83 10.99 13.94
CA GLU A 1056 23.98 9.61 13.45
C GLU A 1056 22.76 8.70 13.78
N ASP A 1057 21.96 9.10 14.77
CA ASP A 1057 20.73 8.43 15.16
C ASP A 1057 19.48 9.02 14.49
N GLY A 1058 19.62 10.07 13.68
CA GLY A 1058 18.53 10.76 12.99
C GLY A 1058 17.74 11.71 13.89
N PHE A 1059 18.28 12.14 15.03
CA PHE A 1059 17.71 13.23 15.83
C PHE A 1059 18.01 14.57 15.16
N LEU A 1060 16.99 15.42 15.06
CA LEU A 1060 17.12 16.75 14.48
C LEU A 1060 17.53 17.77 15.55
N TYR A 1061 18.50 18.60 15.21
CA TYR A 1061 18.93 19.75 15.99
C TYR A 1061 18.69 21.02 15.19
N ILE A 1062 18.13 22.06 15.83
CA ILE A 1062 17.88 23.35 15.20
C ILE A 1062 18.90 24.34 15.73
N VAL A 1063 19.65 24.96 14.83
CA VAL A 1063 20.63 26.00 15.15
C VAL A 1063 19.94 27.35 15.24
N ASP A 1064 19.40 27.84 14.12
CA ASP A 1064 18.63 29.10 14.05
C ASP A 1064 17.87 29.17 12.71
N ARG A 1065 17.17 30.27 12.44
CA ARG A 1065 16.60 30.57 11.12
C ARG A 1065 17.58 31.32 10.24
N TYR A 1066 17.60 31.04 8.93
CA TYR A 1066 18.42 31.81 7.98
C TYR A 1066 18.15 33.32 8.03
N SER A 1067 16.90 33.74 8.30
CA SER A 1067 16.53 35.16 8.46
C SER A 1067 16.98 35.79 9.78
N ARG A 1068 17.48 35.00 10.74
CA ARG A 1068 18.04 35.45 12.03
C ARG A 1068 19.56 35.37 12.06
N PHE A 1069 20.22 35.24 10.91
CA PHE A 1069 21.66 35.42 10.81
C PHE A 1069 21.98 36.83 10.33
N ALA A 1070 22.92 37.49 11.01
CA ALA A 1070 23.60 38.67 10.49
C ALA A 1070 24.78 38.22 9.61
N LYS A 1071 24.88 38.76 8.40
CA LYS A 1071 25.99 38.52 7.46
C LYS A 1071 27.03 39.62 7.59
N ILE A 1072 28.03 39.41 8.44
CA ILE A 1072 29.05 40.43 8.76
C ILE A 1072 30.40 39.97 8.22
N GLY A 1073 30.96 40.71 7.25
CA GLY A 1073 32.29 40.42 6.72
C GLY A 1073 32.44 39.04 6.08
N GLY A 1074 31.35 38.46 5.56
CA GLY A 1074 31.32 37.12 4.97
C GLY A 1074 30.99 35.98 5.95
N GLU A 1075 30.95 36.24 7.26
CA GLU A 1075 30.51 35.27 8.27
C GLU A 1075 29.01 35.38 8.55
N MET A 1076 28.34 34.25 8.80
CA MET A 1076 26.94 34.23 9.25
C MET A 1076 26.86 34.06 10.75
N ILE A 1077 26.41 35.09 11.46
CA ILE A 1077 26.33 35.15 12.91
C ILE A 1077 24.88 34.97 13.35
N SER A 1078 24.58 33.90 14.09
CA SER A 1078 23.24 33.69 14.65
C SER A 1078 22.93 34.74 15.71
N LEU A 1079 21.88 35.53 15.48
CA LEU A 1079 21.38 36.49 16.45
C LEU A 1079 20.79 35.78 17.67
N GLY A 1080 20.19 34.60 17.50
CA GLY A 1080 19.66 33.80 18.61
C GLY A 1080 20.75 33.26 19.53
N THR A 1081 21.83 32.70 18.99
CA THR A 1081 22.98 32.25 19.79
C THR A 1081 23.65 33.41 20.51
N LEU A 1082 23.76 34.58 19.85
CA LEU A 1082 24.24 35.79 20.50
C LEU A 1082 23.35 36.21 21.66
N GLU A 1083 22.02 36.21 21.49
CA GLU A 1083 21.07 36.52 22.55
C GLU A 1083 21.21 35.55 23.75
N GLU A 1084 21.46 34.26 23.50
CA GLU A 1084 21.70 33.26 24.55
C GLU A 1084 23.00 33.48 25.31
N GLU A 1085 24.08 33.87 24.63
CA GLU A 1085 25.33 34.25 25.29
C GLU A 1085 25.15 35.53 26.11
N ILE A 1086 24.49 36.55 25.56
CA ILE A 1086 24.18 37.80 26.26
C ILE A 1086 23.32 37.53 27.51
N ALA A 1087 22.36 36.60 27.43
CA ALA A 1087 21.48 36.24 28.55
C ALA A 1087 22.24 35.71 29.78
N LYS A 1088 23.46 35.20 29.63
CA LYS A 1088 24.29 34.73 30.76
C LYS A 1088 24.85 35.88 31.61
N PHE A 1089 24.97 37.07 31.03
CA PHE A 1089 25.59 38.24 31.67
C PHE A 1089 24.56 39.27 32.17
N ILE A 1090 23.28 39.08 31.88
CA ILE A 1090 22.21 40.02 32.21
C ILE A 1090 21.15 39.32 33.05
N ASN A 1091 20.61 40.01 34.06
CA ASN A 1091 19.43 39.53 34.76
C ASN A 1091 18.18 39.65 33.85
N THR A 1092 17.90 38.57 33.11
CA THR A 1092 16.78 38.47 32.17
C THR A 1092 15.39 38.49 32.82
N GLU A 1093 15.29 38.45 34.15
CA GLU A 1093 14.03 38.66 34.87
C GLU A 1093 13.62 40.15 34.89
N VAL A 1094 14.59 41.06 34.79
CA VAL A 1094 14.37 42.52 34.91
C VAL A 1094 14.57 43.24 33.58
N VAL A 1095 15.38 42.65 32.67
CA VAL A 1095 15.79 43.28 31.42
C VAL A 1095 15.33 42.43 30.23
N LYS A 1096 14.62 43.04 29.27
CA LYS A 1096 14.39 42.41 27.96
C LYS A 1096 15.34 43.00 26.94
N PHE A 1097 15.80 42.19 26.01
CA PHE A 1097 16.63 42.65 24.91
C PHE A 1097 16.35 41.87 23.63
N CYS A 1098 16.72 42.43 22.49
CA CYS A 1098 16.60 41.78 21.18
C CYS A 1098 17.74 42.22 20.27
N ALA A 1099 18.39 41.27 19.61
CA ALA A 1099 19.41 41.53 18.60
C ALA A 1099 18.78 41.56 17.21
N ILE A 1100 19.10 42.60 16.43
CA ILE A 1100 18.59 42.86 15.09
C ILE A 1100 19.77 43.06 14.13
N ALA A 1101 19.69 42.44 12.95
CA ALA A 1101 20.59 42.73 11.83
C ALA A 1101 20.08 43.92 11.00
N LEU A 1102 20.95 44.89 10.78
CA LEU A 1102 20.74 46.02 9.87
C LEU A 1102 21.87 46.08 8.84
N GLU A 1103 21.62 46.75 7.71
CA GLU A 1103 22.65 46.96 6.68
C GLU A 1103 23.77 47.87 7.21
N ASP A 1104 25.01 47.57 6.79
CA ASP A 1104 26.22 48.35 7.08
C ASP A 1104 27.08 48.44 5.82
N GLU A 1105 27.40 49.67 5.40
CA GLU A 1105 28.11 49.93 4.14
C GLU A 1105 29.51 49.28 4.07
N LYS A 1106 30.14 48.99 5.22
CA LYS A 1106 31.52 48.44 5.27
C LYS A 1106 31.54 46.94 5.50
N LYS A 1107 30.61 46.41 6.29
CA LYS A 1107 30.59 45.01 6.73
C LYS A 1107 29.49 44.17 6.08
N GLY A 1108 28.64 44.77 5.25
CA GLY A 1108 27.42 44.15 4.71
C GLY A 1108 26.25 44.33 5.68
N GLU A 1109 26.36 43.72 6.85
CA GLU A 1109 25.40 43.92 7.95
C GLU A 1109 26.13 44.25 9.28
N GLN A 1110 25.38 44.81 10.22
CA GLN A 1110 25.78 45.06 11.61
C GLN A 1110 24.71 44.55 12.57
N ILE A 1111 25.14 44.17 13.78
CA ILE A 1111 24.24 43.78 14.86
C ILE A 1111 23.90 45.01 15.71
N VAL A 1112 22.61 45.25 15.91
CA VAL A 1112 22.08 46.25 16.84
C VAL A 1112 21.36 45.55 17.98
N LEU A 1113 21.66 45.95 19.22
CA LEU A 1113 20.98 45.43 20.41
C LEU A 1113 19.99 46.47 20.95
N LEU A 1114 18.71 46.13 20.96
CA LEU A 1114 17.67 46.89 21.66
C LEU A 1114 17.53 46.36 23.08
N VAL A 1115 17.51 47.25 24.08
CA VAL A 1115 17.43 46.89 25.51
C VAL A 1115 16.31 47.67 26.19
N GLU A 1116 15.35 46.95 26.77
CA GLU A 1116 14.28 47.46 27.64
C GLU A 1116 14.73 47.31 29.10
N CYS A 1117 15.18 48.41 29.69
CA CYS A 1117 15.62 48.51 31.09
C CYS A 1117 15.49 49.94 31.65
N ASN A 1118 15.64 50.10 32.97
CA ASN A 1118 15.79 51.41 33.60
C ASN A 1118 17.14 52.04 33.24
N ASP A 1119 17.24 53.37 33.29
CA ASP A 1119 18.45 54.13 32.92
C ASP A 1119 19.69 53.68 33.68
N GLU A 1120 19.57 53.46 34.98
CA GLU A 1120 20.67 53.06 35.86
C GLU A 1120 21.31 51.72 35.48
N PHE A 1121 20.61 50.85 34.75
CA PHE A 1121 21.12 49.53 34.36
C PHE A 1121 21.74 49.50 32.95
N PHE A 1122 21.41 50.46 32.07
CA PHE A 1122 21.74 50.37 30.65
C PHE A 1122 23.25 50.37 30.37
N GLU A 1123 23.99 51.30 30.99
CA GLU A 1123 25.45 51.39 30.81
C GLU A 1123 26.17 50.14 31.34
N GLY A 1124 25.80 49.68 32.53
CA GLY A 1124 26.38 48.46 33.12
C GLY A 1124 26.13 47.20 32.28
N ILE A 1125 24.96 47.09 31.65
CA ILE A 1125 24.65 46.01 30.71
C ILE A 1125 25.54 46.10 29.46
N CYS A 1126 25.67 47.30 28.88
CA CYS A 1126 26.51 47.52 27.71
C CYS A 1126 27.98 47.18 28.00
N GLU A 1127 28.51 47.60 29.16
CA GLU A 1127 29.87 47.28 29.59
C GLU A 1127 30.06 45.78 29.84
N ALA A 1128 29.10 45.10 30.48
CA ALA A 1128 29.15 43.65 30.69
C ALA A 1128 29.23 42.88 29.36
N ILE A 1129 28.46 43.29 28.35
CA ILE A 1129 28.51 42.67 27.02
C ILE A 1129 29.84 43.00 26.31
N LYS A 1130 30.31 44.25 26.37
CA LYS A 1130 31.58 44.67 25.75
C LYS A 1130 32.79 43.98 26.37
N SER A 1131 32.78 43.76 27.69
CA SER A 1131 33.84 43.08 28.44
C SER A 1131 33.73 41.55 28.42
N SER A 1132 32.62 40.99 27.92
CA SER A 1132 32.46 39.54 27.75
C SER A 1132 33.51 38.93 26.83
N ASN A 1133 33.80 37.64 27.03
CA ASN A 1133 34.79 36.88 26.24
C ASN A 1133 34.29 36.49 24.84
N THR A 1134 33.19 37.08 24.38
CA THR A 1134 32.59 36.88 23.07
C THR A 1134 33.48 37.49 21.97
N PRO A 1135 33.73 36.81 20.84
CA PRO A 1135 34.51 37.36 19.74
C PRO A 1135 34.00 38.74 19.27
N ALA A 1136 34.91 39.63 18.88
CA ALA A 1136 34.56 41.02 18.55
C ALA A 1136 33.54 41.14 17.40
N ILE A 1137 33.56 40.21 16.45
CA ILE A 1137 32.61 40.19 15.32
C ILE A 1137 31.18 39.79 15.74
N PHE A 1138 31.04 39.06 16.85
CA PHE A 1138 29.74 38.64 17.42
C PHE A 1138 29.13 39.72 18.33
N LYS A 1139 29.90 40.73 18.75
CA LYS A 1139 29.39 41.79 19.64
C LYS A 1139 28.50 42.77 18.86
N PRO A 1140 27.37 43.22 19.45
CA PRO A 1140 26.58 44.30 18.88
C PRO A 1140 27.43 45.54 18.59
N SER A 1141 27.26 46.11 17.40
CA SER A 1141 27.94 47.32 16.96
C SER A 1141 27.31 48.57 17.58
N ARG A 1142 26.00 48.54 17.83
CA ARG A 1142 25.24 49.59 18.51
C ARG A 1142 24.32 49.01 19.57
N TYR A 1143 24.08 49.79 20.62
CA TYR A 1143 23.22 49.47 21.75
C TYR A 1143 22.22 50.61 21.91
N PHE A 1144 20.92 50.30 21.91
CA PHE A 1144 19.87 51.31 22.11
C PHE A 1144 18.97 50.93 23.27
N LYS A 1145 18.78 51.87 24.20
CA LYS A 1145 17.72 51.78 25.20
C LYS A 1145 16.39 52.06 24.51
N VAL A 1146 15.41 51.20 24.73
CA VAL A 1146 14.04 51.39 24.25
C VAL A 1146 13.07 51.33 25.42
N GLU A 1147 12.00 52.12 25.40
CA GLU A 1147 10.97 52.06 26.45
C GLU A 1147 10.28 50.69 26.47
N LYS A 1148 10.09 50.08 25.29
CA LYS A 1148 9.45 48.78 25.15
C LYS A 1148 9.89 48.08 23.88
N ILE A 1149 10.25 46.80 24.00
CA ILE A 1149 10.50 45.97 22.82
C ILE A 1149 9.15 45.55 22.21
N PRO A 1150 8.94 45.75 20.89
CA PRO A 1150 7.74 45.31 20.21
C PRO A 1150 7.50 43.81 20.40
N VAL A 1151 6.29 43.43 20.79
CA VAL A 1151 5.88 42.03 20.98
C VAL A 1151 4.55 41.77 20.26
N LEU A 1152 4.43 40.58 19.67
CA LEU A 1152 3.20 40.06 19.08
C LEU A 1152 2.17 39.73 20.19
N GLY A 1153 0.89 39.62 19.83
CA GLY A 1153 -0.17 39.18 20.75
C GLY A 1153 0.02 37.76 21.33
N SER A 1154 0.99 37.01 20.80
CA SER A 1154 1.44 35.71 21.34
C SER A 1154 2.46 35.82 22.48
N GLY A 1155 2.98 37.02 22.76
CA GLY A 1155 4.06 37.28 23.72
C GLY A 1155 5.48 37.13 23.16
N LYS A 1156 5.63 36.76 21.87
CA LYS A 1156 6.92 36.72 21.17
C LYS A 1156 7.36 38.11 20.72
N VAL A 1157 8.67 38.34 20.60
CA VAL A 1157 9.21 39.58 20.01
C VAL A 1157 8.68 39.73 18.57
N ASP A 1158 8.14 40.91 18.27
CA ASP A 1158 7.80 41.31 16.91
C ASP A 1158 9.09 41.78 16.23
N LEU A 1159 9.80 40.83 15.60
CA LEU A 1159 11.07 41.12 14.93
C LEU A 1159 10.94 42.18 13.83
N LYS A 1160 9.76 42.29 13.20
CA LYS A 1160 9.53 43.32 12.18
C LYS A 1160 9.43 44.69 12.85
N GLY A 1161 8.56 44.81 13.84
CA GLY A 1161 8.43 46.05 14.61
C GLY A 1161 9.76 46.44 15.28
N ALA A 1162 10.52 45.48 15.79
CA ALA A 1162 11.84 45.70 16.38
C ALA A 1162 12.86 46.14 15.32
N LYS A 1163 12.81 45.59 14.09
CA LYS A 1163 13.69 46.01 12.99
C LYS A 1163 13.35 47.40 12.46
N GLU A 1164 12.06 47.75 12.35
CA GLU A 1164 11.60 49.11 12.03
C GLU A 1164 12.06 50.10 13.11
N LEU A 1165 11.84 49.78 14.38
CA LEU A 1165 12.32 50.59 15.51
C LEU A 1165 13.85 50.75 15.51
N ALA A 1166 14.60 49.68 15.24
CA ALA A 1166 16.06 49.75 15.16
C ALA A 1166 16.53 50.61 13.97
N LYS A 1167 15.80 50.62 12.84
CA LYS A 1167 16.10 51.51 11.70
C LYS A 1167 15.83 52.97 12.02
N ASP A 1168 14.76 53.26 12.77
CA ASP A 1168 14.42 54.64 13.17
C ASP A 1168 15.42 55.22 14.18
N LEU A 1169 16.12 54.36 14.93
CA LEU A 1169 17.11 54.75 15.94
C LEU A 1169 18.55 54.88 15.40
N VAL A 1170 18.81 54.40 14.17
CA VAL A 1170 20.14 54.33 13.55
C VAL A 1170 20.40 55.49 12.61
#